data_AF-A0A316YV58-F1
#
_entry.id   AF-A0A316YV58-F1
#
_cell.length_a   1.000
_cell.length_b   1.000
_cell.length_c   1.000
_cell.angle_alpha   90.00
_cell.angle_beta   90.00
_cell.angle_gamma   90.00
#
_symmetry.space_group_name_H-M   'P 1'
#
loop_
_entity.id
_entity.type
_entity.pdbx_description
1 polymer ?
#
loop_
_entity_poly.entity_id
_entity_poly.type
_entity_poly.pdbx_seq_one_letter_code
_entity_poly.pdbx_strand_id
1 'polypeptide(L)'
;MSSDQVDIASQGVIEARTVYVEPVASNGKAGNVSAYLGIPFAQPPMGELRWRKPQGPAPSWRPAVRKSAWHRDPSQDLKLKRAIWKDRSDDGLKGDLSSEDCLYLDVWVPKDKKGPLPVMAWVYGGAFVQGSASQPLFDGARLANETGTIVVHLSYRLGLLGWGASRSLAAQHPDEGTGNYGMWDVIAGLEWIRDNIAVFGGNKDNVCAFGESAGSILLHYLILSTRMPKNLFSRAILQSGTALTVLPRTLASQQATFDAVAVKLGASPSSSDADKLAVMRKASPDDLIGAASSLPSRRPRTEYSVNEAKGRPRDRRQADAKTMELEPMSLFGPTWDGVLVQPSFLEELRAGGLPAAGLNNAQEGIILGYCVDEGTMFNFMVQTPSALHDHVAGYHPALLADVRRLYATEQVQANGRAFDTCAAYTGDALFQAPVRALMASLASSQGGSGGVPAYGYCFAHVPSARLSRGQNNAVGKEVYKSLGVLHTAEIPYVFGNDGSQAYIFARDAYGAPGDFRPEADPDDYEEEDEGDAGFTEAERVLSADLMRRWGDFASGRQQPWRRLEAVDKLEDLAILQIGSVAQRGAGSAVAKDALASDADAETREIPVVETTLGQTLDWTEALYDHAATGEKQAFWSGNGFANVLLHYYGDANQPFEP
;
A
#
# COMPACT_ATOMS: atom_id res chain seq x y z
N MET A 1 -25.42 29.70 1.61
CA MET A 1 -25.07 28.30 1.86
C MET A 1 -25.04 28.10 3.36
N SER A 2 -25.35 26.91 3.86
CA SER A 2 -25.10 26.55 5.28
C SER A 2 -23.59 26.44 5.53
N SER A 3 -23.17 26.32 6.79
CA SER A 3 -21.75 26.09 7.14
C SER A 3 -21.20 24.75 6.64
N ASP A 4 -22.09 23.84 6.28
CA ASP A 4 -21.77 22.47 5.85
C ASP A 4 -21.95 22.30 4.33
N GLN A 5 -22.12 23.39 3.58
CA GLN A 5 -22.23 23.40 2.12
C GLN A 5 -21.02 24.07 1.47
N VAL A 6 -20.35 23.38 0.56
CA VAL A 6 -19.21 23.86 -0.23
C VAL A 6 -19.59 23.87 -1.71
N ASP A 7 -19.41 25.01 -2.36
CA ASP A 7 -19.57 25.15 -3.82
C ASP A 7 -18.23 24.85 -4.51
N ILE A 8 -18.17 23.73 -5.22
CA ILE A 8 -16.99 23.32 -5.97
C ILE A 8 -17.12 23.89 -7.37
N ALA A 9 -16.19 24.78 -7.74
CA ALA A 9 -16.20 25.47 -9.02
C ALA A 9 -16.34 24.48 -10.19
N SER A 10 -17.22 24.81 -11.14
CA SER A 10 -17.61 23.96 -12.29
C SER A 10 -18.32 22.63 -11.98
N GLN A 11 -18.43 22.19 -10.71
CA GLN A 11 -19.12 20.94 -10.34
C GLN A 11 -20.49 21.19 -9.68
N GLY A 12 -20.56 22.14 -8.74
CA GLY A 12 -21.76 22.51 -7.98
C GLY A 12 -21.58 22.36 -6.47
N VAL A 13 -22.68 22.54 -5.72
CA VAL A 13 -22.66 22.53 -4.25
C VAL A 13 -22.76 21.09 -3.72
N ILE A 14 -21.90 20.74 -2.77
CA ILE A 14 -22.00 19.53 -1.96
C ILE A 14 -22.28 19.88 -0.50
N GLU A 15 -23.17 19.12 0.14
CA GLU A 15 -23.54 19.22 1.56
C GLU A 15 -22.90 18.08 2.36
N ALA A 16 -22.09 18.40 3.36
CA ALA A 16 -21.39 17.44 4.21
C ALA A 16 -22.35 16.61 5.09
N ARG A 17 -21.88 15.44 5.50
CA ARG A 17 -22.34 14.80 6.73
C ARG A 17 -21.46 15.28 7.90
N THR A 18 -22.04 15.52 9.07
CA THR A 18 -21.25 15.81 10.28
C THR A 18 -20.99 14.53 11.04
N VAL A 19 -19.72 14.20 11.24
CA VAL A 19 -19.27 13.04 12.00
C VAL A 19 -18.73 13.55 13.33
N TYR A 20 -19.29 13.08 14.44
CA TYR A 20 -18.71 13.26 15.75
C TYR A 20 -17.65 12.18 15.99
N VAL A 21 -16.45 12.58 16.39
CA VAL A 21 -15.37 11.66 16.75
C VAL A 21 -15.02 11.80 18.22
N GLU A 22 -14.95 10.67 18.90
CA GLU A 22 -14.48 10.57 20.28
C GLU A 22 -12.95 10.61 20.36
N PRO A 23 -12.35 10.97 21.50
CA PRO A 23 -10.90 10.85 21.70
C PRO A 23 -10.44 9.40 21.43
N VAL A 24 -9.31 9.22 20.73
CA VAL A 24 -8.72 7.87 20.60
C VAL A 24 -8.14 7.41 21.93
N ALA A 25 -7.38 8.27 22.60
CA ALA A 25 -6.78 8.07 23.92
C ALA A 25 -7.27 9.11 24.93
N SER A 26 -6.98 8.91 26.21
CA SER A 26 -7.29 9.83 27.33
C SER A 26 -6.77 11.27 27.16
N ASN A 27 -5.75 11.51 26.32
CA ASN A 27 -5.24 12.84 25.96
C ASN A 27 -5.64 13.33 24.55
N GLY A 28 -6.41 12.53 23.81
CA GLY A 28 -6.89 12.85 22.46
C GLY A 28 -8.05 13.86 22.47
N LYS A 29 -8.48 14.29 21.29
CA LYS A 29 -9.54 15.30 21.16
C LYS A 29 -10.85 14.70 20.67
N ALA A 30 -11.93 15.00 21.39
CA ALA A 30 -13.27 14.91 20.82
C ALA A 30 -13.46 16.07 19.82
N GLY A 31 -14.29 15.88 18.79
CA GLY A 31 -14.58 16.96 17.84
C GLY A 31 -15.58 16.58 16.77
N ASN A 32 -15.93 17.56 15.93
CA ASN A 32 -16.81 17.36 14.78
C ASN A 32 -16.02 17.51 13.47
N VAL A 33 -16.30 16.64 12.52
CA VAL A 33 -15.70 16.62 11.18
C VAL A 33 -16.79 16.72 10.13
N SER A 34 -16.63 17.61 9.15
CA SER A 34 -17.43 17.60 7.92
C SER A 34 -16.86 16.58 6.95
N ALA A 35 -17.62 15.53 6.65
CA ALA A 35 -17.29 14.53 5.65
C ALA A 35 -18.04 14.83 4.34
N TYR A 36 -17.28 15.15 3.28
CA TYR A 36 -17.76 15.38 1.93
C TYR A 36 -17.42 14.16 1.07
N LEU A 37 -18.40 13.32 0.80
CA LEU A 37 -18.21 11.96 0.30
C LEU A 37 -18.70 11.81 -1.14
N GLY A 38 -17.97 11.05 -1.96
CA GLY A 38 -18.31 10.72 -3.33
C GLY A 38 -18.25 11.92 -4.28
N ILE A 39 -17.21 12.75 -4.19
CA ILE A 39 -16.97 13.87 -5.13
C ILE A 39 -16.27 13.33 -6.39
N PRO A 40 -16.85 13.46 -7.60
CA PRO A 40 -16.17 13.05 -8.82
C PRO A 40 -15.01 14.01 -9.14
N PHE A 41 -13.81 13.47 -9.39
CA PHE A 41 -12.66 14.26 -9.83
C PHE A 41 -12.37 14.15 -11.33
N ALA A 42 -13.01 13.21 -12.03
CA ALA A 42 -12.91 13.03 -13.47
C ALA A 42 -14.20 12.49 -14.10
N GLN A 43 -14.25 12.43 -15.42
CA GLN A 43 -15.30 11.72 -16.17
C GLN A 43 -15.24 10.19 -15.92
N PRO A 44 -16.39 9.49 -15.91
CA PRO A 44 -16.41 8.03 -15.74
C PRO A 44 -15.59 7.31 -16.83
N PRO A 45 -14.60 6.48 -16.50
CA PRO A 45 -13.68 5.84 -17.45
C PRO A 45 -14.30 4.61 -18.16
N MET A 46 -15.52 4.77 -18.68
CA MET A 46 -16.34 3.72 -19.30
C MET A 46 -16.36 3.82 -20.83
N GLY A 47 -16.66 2.72 -21.52
CA GLY A 47 -16.81 2.70 -22.98
C GLY A 47 -15.53 3.14 -23.70
N GLU A 48 -15.59 4.18 -24.53
CA GLU A 48 -14.40 4.74 -25.20
C GLU A 48 -13.43 5.47 -24.25
N LEU A 49 -13.84 5.73 -22.99
CA LEU A 49 -12.93 6.20 -21.92
C LEU A 49 -12.29 5.04 -21.13
N ARG A 50 -12.65 3.79 -21.40
CA ARG A 50 -11.95 2.62 -20.88
C ARG A 50 -10.54 2.57 -21.47
N TRP A 51 -9.54 2.44 -20.60
CA TRP A 51 -8.11 2.55 -20.93
C TRP A 51 -7.74 3.89 -21.59
N ARG A 52 -8.22 4.97 -20.98
CA ARG A 52 -7.78 6.35 -21.23
C ARG A 52 -7.28 7.00 -19.95
N LYS A 53 -6.38 7.97 -20.07
CA LYS A 53 -6.12 8.98 -19.01
C LYS A 53 -7.47 9.61 -18.59
N PRO A 54 -7.70 9.93 -17.31
CA PRO A 54 -8.91 10.63 -16.86
C PRO A 54 -9.17 11.89 -17.69
N GLN A 55 -10.42 12.06 -18.11
CA GLN A 55 -10.86 13.23 -18.86
C GLN A 55 -11.54 14.23 -17.94
N GLY A 56 -11.41 15.52 -18.25
CA GLY A 56 -11.95 16.63 -17.47
C GLY A 56 -12.71 17.65 -18.32
N PRO A 57 -13.41 18.63 -17.69
CA PRO A 57 -13.61 18.73 -16.24
C PRO A 57 -14.49 17.61 -15.71
N ALA A 58 -14.47 17.36 -14.40
CA ALA A 58 -15.35 16.37 -13.80
C ALA A 58 -16.85 16.75 -13.98
N PRO A 59 -17.79 15.78 -13.95
CA PRO A 59 -19.20 16.05 -14.14
C PRO A 59 -19.79 17.05 -13.14
N SER A 60 -20.44 18.10 -13.65
CA SER A 60 -21.33 18.94 -12.83
C SER A 60 -22.64 18.23 -12.52
N TRP A 61 -23.19 18.42 -11.31
CA TRP A 61 -24.43 17.76 -10.90
C TRP A 61 -25.68 18.65 -10.93
N ARG A 62 -26.83 17.97 -10.97
CA ARG A 62 -28.19 18.47 -10.74
C ARG A 62 -28.87 17.43 -9.83
N PRO A 63 -29.58 17.80 -8.75
CA PRO A 63 -30.00 19.14 -8.31
C PRO A 63 -28.85 20.04 -7.85
N ALA A 64 -29.16 21.29 -7.52
CA ALA A 64 -28.17 22.34 -7.20
C ALA A 64 -27.30 22.03 -5.97
N VAL A 65 -27.75 21.17 -5.06
CA VAL A 65 -27.00 20.68 -3.91
C VAL A 65 -27.03 19.15 -3.92
N ARG A 66 -25.85 18.51 -3.90
CA ARG A 66 -25.67 17.07 -3.72
C ARG A 66 -25.42 16.77 -2.24
N LYS A 67 -26.10 15.77 -1.68
CA LYS A 67 -25.77 15.26 -0.34
C LYS A 67 -24.55 14.35 -0.42
N SER A 68 -23.66 14.46 0.57
CA SER A 68 -22.51 13.58 0.70
C SER A 68 -22.93 12.13 0.94
N ALA A 69 -22.41 11.23 0.11
CA ALA A 69 -22.66 9.80 0.20
C ALA A 69 -21.50 9.03 -0.45
N TRP A 70 -21.13 7.91 0.15
CA TRP A 70 -20.14 6.99 -0.40
C TRP A 70 -20.48 6.55 -1.83
N HIS A 71 -19.52 6.60 -2.74
CA HIS A 71 -19.71 6.06 -4.09
C HIS A 71 -19.40 4.55 -4.17
N ARG A 72 -19.62 3.93 -5.34
CA ARG A 72 -19.14 2.58 -5.65
C ARG A 72 -17.62 2.59 -5.77
N ASP A 73 -16.98 1.52 -5.30
CA ASP A 73 -15.54 1.32 -5.41
C ASP A 73 -15.14 0.97 -6.87
N PRO A 74 -13.85 0.99 -7.24
CA PRO A 74 -13.42 0.54 -8.56
C PRO A 74 -13.73 -0.95 -8.79
N SER A 75 -14.17 -1.31 -9.99
CA SER A 75 -14.38 -2.70 -10.42
C SER A 75 -13.14 -3.57 -10.13
N GLN A 76 -13.36 -4.62 -9.33
CA GLN A 76 -12.32 -5.52 -8.79
C GLN A 76 -12.95 -6.88 -8.44
N ASP A 77 -12.13 -7.89 -8.15
CA ASP A 77 -12.65 -9.16 -7.64
C ASP A 77 -13.18 -9.00 -6.21
N LEU A 78 -14.51 -8.94 -6.07
CA LEU A 78 -15.18 -8.77 -4.78
C LEU A 78 -15.01 -9.98 -3.84
N LYS A 79 -14.68 -11.18 -4.35
CA LYS A 79 -14.38 -12.33 -3.49
C LYS A 79 -13.01 -12.17 -2.85
N LEU A 80 -12.00 -11.78 -3.64
CA LEU A 80 -10.66 -11.45 -3.14
C LEU A 80 -10.72 -10.30 -2.13
N LYS A 81 -11.45 -9.22 -2.47
CA LYS A 81 -11.65 -8.07 -1.59
C LYS A 81 -12.23 -8.49 -0.24
N ARG A 82 -13.35 -9.22 -0.23
CA ARG A 82 -14.05 -9.65 0.99
C ARG A 82 -13.32 -10.70 1.81
N ALA A 83 -12.39 -11.46 1.21
CA ALA A 83 -11.54 -12.39 1.94
C ALA A 83 -10.49 -11.67 2.82
N ILE A 84 -10.18 -10.41 2.51
CA ILE A 84 -9.12 -9.62 3.19
C ILE A 84 -9.72 -8.46 3.99
N TRP A 85 -10.71 -7.77 3.42
CA TRP A 85 -11.27 -6.53 3.96
C TRP A 85 -12.79 -6.64 4.16
N LYS A 86 -13.27 -6.19 5.31
CA LYS A 86 -14.69 -5.96 5.55
C LYS A 86 -15.15 -4.70 4.81
N ASP A 87 -16.17 -4.86 3.97
CA ASP A 87 -16.88 -3.76 3.31
C ASP A 87 -17.68 -2.92 4.33
N ARG A 88 -18.04 -1.68 3.98
CA ARG A 88 -19.14 -1.00 4.68
C ARG A 88 -20.46 -1.70 4.33
N SER A 89 -21.23 -2.09 5.35
CA SER A 89 -22.58 -2.64 5.19
C SER A 89 -23.54 -1.58 4.65
N ASP A 90 -24.49 -2.05 3.87
CA ASP A 90 -25.49 -1.25 3.17
C ASP A 90 -26.81 -2.02 3.14
N ASP A 91 -27.90 -1.38 3.56
CA ASP A 91 -29.26 -1.87 3.43
C ASP A 91 -29.93 -1.39 2.12
N GLY A 92 -29.34 -0.40 1.44
CA GLY A 92 -29.81 0.21 0.19
C GLY A 92 -29.06 -0.22 -1.09
N LEU A 93 -27.73 -0.32 -1.10
CA LEU A 93 -26.93 -0.84 -2.23
C LEU A 93 -26.97 -2.37 -2.33
N LYS A 94 -28.17 -2.92 -2.56
CA LYS A 94 -28.39 -4.33 -2.85
C LYS A 94 -27.87 -4.70 -4.26
N GLY A 95 -26.57 -5.01 -4.37
CA GLY A 95 -25.97 -5.58 -5.58
C GLY A 95 -24.51 -5.18 -5.78
N ASP A 96 -24.31 -3.95 -6.26
CA ASP A 96 -23.06 -3.56 -6.93
C ASP A 96 -22.19 -2.63 -6.07
N LEU A 97 -21.32 -3.22 -5.24
CA LEU A 97 -20.33 -2.47 -4.45
C LEU A 97 -19.19 -1.88 -5.30
N SER A 98 -19.04 -2.29 -6.57
CA SER A 98 -17.98 -1.79 -7.45
C SER A 98 -18.47 -1.42 -8.85
N SER A 99 -17.71 -0.58 -9.56
CA SER A 99 -18.05 -0.04 -10.87
C SER A 99 -16.83 0.51 -11.62
N GLU A 100 -16.92 0.64 -12.94
CA GLU A 100 -15.96 1.46 -13.69
C GLU A 100 -16.16 2.96 -13.40
N ASP A 101 -17.38 3.38 -13.09
CA ASP A 101 -17.71 4.71 -12.61
C ASP A 101 -17.25 4.89 -11.14
N CYS A 102 -15.94 5.07 -10.97
CA CYS A 102 -15.24 5.00 -9.69
C CYS A 102 -14.19 6.11 -9.44
N LEU A 103 -14.05 7.11 -10.33
CA LEU A 103 -13.10 8.22 -10.16
C LEU A 103 -13.65 9.31 -9.22
N TYR A 104 -13.82 8.91 -7.96
CA TYR A 104 -14.34 9.71 -6.86
C TYR A 104 -13.32 9.83 -5.72
N LEU A 105 -13.42 10.92 -4.98
CA LEU A 105 -12.68 11.18 -3.76
C LEU A 105 -13.61 11.58 -2.61
N ASP A 106 -13.09 11.38 -1.40
CA ASP A 106 -13.76 11.68 -0.13
C ASP A 106 -12.89 12.66 0.67
N VAL A 107 -13.49 13.70 1.28
CA VAL A 107 -12.78 14.79 1.97
C VAL A 107 -13.30 14.96 3.39
N TRP A 108 -12.41 14.95 4.38
CA TRP A 108 -12.72 15.17 5.80
C TRP A 108 -12.10 16.48 6.29
N VAL A 109 -12.95 17.38 6.80
CA VAL A 109 -12.55 18.71 7.27
C VAL A 109 -12.87 18.87 8.77
N PRO A 110 -11.88 19.10 9.65
CA PRO A 110 -12.12 19.25 11.09
C PRO A 110 -12.74 20.63 11.39
N LYS A 111 -13.95 20.66 11.99
CA LYS A 111 -14.73 21.90 12.19
C LYS A 111 -14.09 22.90 13.15
N ASP A 112 -13.27 22.43 14.10
CA ASP A 112 -12.64 23.26 15.13
C ASP A 112 -11.33 23.93 14.66
N LYS A 113 -10.97 23.81 13.38
CA LYS A 113 -9.77 24.42 12.78
C LYS A 113 -10.17 25.51 11.77
N LYS A 114 -9.29 26.51 11.62
CA LYS A 114 -9.49 27.68 10.75
C LYS A 114 -8.19 28.07 10.09
N GLY A 115 -8.29 28.76 8.94
CA GLY A 115 -7.15 29.10 8.09
C GLY A 115 -6.85 27.99 7.07
N PRO A 116 -5.83 28.17 6.21
CA PRO A 116 -5.47 27.21 5.18
C PRO A 116 -4.83 25.96 5.81
N LEU A 117 -5.63 24.91 5.98
CA LEU A 117 -5.24 23.67 6.66
C LEU A 117 -4.33 22.80 5.79
N PRO A 118 -3.28 22.18 6.32
CA PRO A 118 -2.50 21.19 5.58
C PRO A 118 -3.37 20.03 5.10
N VAL A 119 -3.01 19.40 3.99
CA VAL A 119 -3.80 18.34 3.34
C VAL A 119 -3.03 17.03 3.35
N MET A 120 -3.66 15.95 3.78
CA MET A 120 -3.13 14.58 3.71
C MET A 120 -3.91 13.79 2.66
N ALA A 121 -3.28 13.44 1.54
CA ALA A 121 -3.90 12.74 0.41
C ALA A 121 -3.53 11.26 0.40
N TRP A 122 -4.49 10.39 0.75
CA TRP A 122 -4.31 8.95 0.86
C TRP A 122 -4.47 8.23 -0.49
N VAL A 123 -3.56 7.31 -0.76
CA VAL A 123 -3.59 6.36 -1.87
C VAL A 123 -3.50 4.94 -1.29
N TYR A 124 -4.57 4.16 -1.41
CA TYR A 124 -4.66 2.83 -0.80
C TYR A 124 -3.81 1.75 -1.48
N GLY A 125 -3.41 0.75 -0.69
CA GLY A 125 -2.74 -0.47 -1.12
C GLY A 125 -3.66 -1.49 -1.81
N GLY A 126 -3.29 -2.78 -1.77
CA GLY A 126 -4.09 -3.86 -2.37
C GLY A 126 -3.54 -4.44 -3.68
N ALA A 127 -2.21 -4.47 -3.82
CA ALA A 127 -1.48 -5.14 -4.91
C ALA A 127 -1.93 -4.74 -6.35
N PHE A 128 -2.44 -3.52 -6.52
CA PHE A 128 -2.99 -2.98 -7.78
C PHE A 128 -4.26 -3.68 -8.32
N VAL A 129 -4.80 -4.67 -7.62
CA VAL A 129 -5.94 -5.51 -8.09
C VAL A 129 -7.20 -5.40 -7.23
N GLN A 130 -7.06 -4.94 -5.99
CA GLN A 130 -8.15 -4.66 -5.05
C GLN A 130 -7.86 -3.35 -4.28
N GLY A 131 -8.86 -2.80 -3.60
CA GLY A 131 -8.70 -1.59 -2.79
C GLY A 131 -9.93 -0.67 -2.85
N SER A 132 -10.01 0.28 -1.92
CA SER A 132 -11.15 1.20 -1.80
C SER A 132 -10.77 2.46 -1.02
N ALA A 133 -11.24 3.62 -1.49
CA ALA A 133 -11.21 4.88 -0.74
C ALA A 133 -12.17 4.85 0.45
N SER A 134 -13.27 4.08 0.34
CA SER A 134 -14.33 3.96 1.34
C SER A 134 -14.07 2.90 2.43
N GLN A 135 -12.89 2.28 2.45
CA GLN A 135 -12.54 1.23 3.42
C GLN A 135 -12.74 1.68 4.89
N PRO A 136 -13.59 1.01 5.69
CA PRO A 136 -13.93 1.43 7.07
C PRO A 136 -12.74 1.71 7.97
N LEU A 137 -11.72 0.85 7.94
CA LEU A 137 -10.57 0.91 8.86
C LEU A 137 -9.67 2.12 8.61
N PHE A 138 -9.78 2.78 7.45
CA PHE A 138 -8.97 3.93 7.10
C PHE A 138 -9.84 5.20 7.05
N ASP A 139 -11.01 5.22 7.71
CA ASP A 139 -11.87 6.40 7.78
C ASP A 139 -11.09 7.65 8.23
N GLY A 140 -11.09 8.70 7.40
CA GLY A 140 -10.26 9.89 7.59
C GLY A 140 -10.70 10.80 8.72
N ALA A 141 -11.89 10.61 9.31
CA ALA A 141 -12.44 11.55 10.30
C ALA A 141 -11.57 11.67 11.57
N ARG A 142 -11.10 10.54 12.12
CA ARG A 142 -10.26 10.53 13.33
C ARG A 142 -8.91 11.21 13.09
N LEU A 143 -8.24 10.85 11.99
CA LEU A 143 -6.96 11.44 11.59
C LEU A 143 -7.06 12.96 11.34
N ALA A 144 -8.09 13.41 10.62
CA ALA A 144 -8.33 14.83 10.35
C ALA A 144 -8.53 15.63 11.66
N ASN A 145 -9.30 15.09 12.60
CA ASN A 145 -9.59 15.73 13.88
C ASN A 145 -8.37 15.83 14.81
N GLU A 146 -7.63 14.73 15.02
CA GLU A 146 -6.49 14.70 15.94
C GLU A 146 -5.35 15.60 15.45
N THR A 147 -5.05 15.57 14.15
CA THR A 147 -3.94 16.32 13.54
C THR A 147 -4.29 17.78 13.23
N GLY A 148 -5.56 18.05 12.93
CA GLY A 148 -6.03 19.33 12.40
C GLY A 148 -5.74 19.53 10.91
N THR A 149 -5.50 18.46 10.15
CA THR A 149 -5.36 18.49 8.68
C THR A 149 -6.70 18.20 7.99
N ILE A 150 -6.79 18.50 6.70
CA ILE A 150 -7.83 17.93 5.83
C ILE A 150 -7.31 16.59 5.31
N VAL A 151 -8.07 15.52 5.49
CA VAL A 151 -7.76 14.22 4.89
C VAL A 151 -8.55 14.06 3.60
N VAL A 152 -7.92 13.58 2.53
CA VAL A 152 -8.54 13.29 1.23
C VAL A 152 -8.20 11.87 0.82
N HIS A 153 -9.19 11.05 0.45
CA HIS A 153 -8.97 9.72 -0.09
C HIS A 153 -9.20 9.71 -1.60
N LEU A 154 -8.25 9.15 -2.35
CA LEU A 154 -8.33 9.07 -3.81
C LEU A 154 -8.67 7.64 -4.27
N SER A 155 -9.71 7.49 -5.10
CA SER A 155 -9.95 6.24 -5.83
C SER A 155 -9.15 6.17 -7.13
N TYR A 156 -8.67 4.99 -7.50
CA TYR A 156 -7.99 4.74 -8.77
C TYR A 156 -8.39 3.37 -9.33
N ARG A 157 -8.35 3.20 -10.66
CA ARG A 157 -8.72 1.96 -11.34
C ARG A 157 -7.76 0.82 -10.98
N LEU A 158 -8.31 -0.38 -10.89
CA LEU A 158 -7.61 -1.60 -10.44
C LEU A 158 -7.56 -2.67 -11.54
N GLY A 159 -6.69 -3.66 -11.33
CA GLY A 159 -6.51 -4.82 -12.19
C GLY A 159 -6.29 -4.45 -13.66
N LEU A 160 -6.92 -5.22 -14.55
CA LEU A 160 -6.87 -4.99 -15.99
C LEU A 160 -7.40 -3.60 -16.41
N LEU A 161 -8.35 -3.02 -15.67
CA LEU A 161 -8.97 -1.73 -15.98
C LEU A 161 -8.05 -0.55 -15.67
N GLY A 162 -7.23 -0.65 -14.61
CA GLY A 162 -6.24 0.35 -14.23
C GLY A 162 -4.85 0.16 -14.83
N TRP A 163 -4.48 -1.07 -15.19
CA TRP A 163 -3.09 -1.43 -15.48
C TRP A 163 -2.89 -2.25 -16.75
N GLY A 164 -3.96 -2.64 -17.44
CA GLY A 164 -3.87 -3.30 -18.73
C GLY A 164 -3.12 -2.42 -19.73
N ALA A 165 -2.08 -2.96 -20.36
CA ALA A 165 -1.29 -2.24 -21.34
C ALA A 165 -1.19 -2.99 -22.68
N SER A 166 -1.22 -2.25 -23.78
CA SER A 166 -1.12 -2.82 -25.12
C SER A 166 -0.59 -1.82 -26.17
N ARG A 167 -0.07 -2.35 -27.27
CA ARG A 167 0.35 -1.59 -28.46
C ARG A 167 -0.83 -0.85 -29.10
N SER A 168 -2.03 -1.43 -29.11
CA SER A 168 -3.22 -0.79 -29.69
C SER A 168 -3.68 0.42 -28.88
N LEU A 169 -3.55 0.38 -27.56
CA LEU A 169 -3.79 1.53 -26.69
C LEU A 169 -2.75 2.64 -26.93
N ALA A 170 -1.47 2.28 -26.94
CA ALA A 170 -0.37 3.20 -27.23
C ALA A 170 -0.49 3.88 -28.61
N ALA A 171 -0.95 3.13 -29.63
CA ALA A 171 -1.14 3.64 -30.97
C ALA A 171 -2.34 4.60 -31.10
N GLN A 172 -3.38 4.45 -30.26
CA GLN A 172 -4.51 5.38 -30.24
C GLN A 172 -4.16 6.69 -29.52
N HIS A 173 -3.40 6.62 -28.41
CA HIS A 173 -3.09 7.79 -27.57
C HIS A 173 -1.61 7.81 -27.11
N PRO A 174 -0.66 8.16 -28.01
CA PRO A 174 0.77 8.12 -27.69
C PRO A 174 1.19 8.94 -26.46
N ASP A 175 0.55 10.09 -26.23
CA ASP A 175 0.83 10.98 -25.08
C ASP A 175 0.31 10.44 -23.73
N GLU A 176 -0.58 9.44 -23.75
CA GLU A 176 -1.10 8.77 -22.54
C GLU A 176 -0.23 7.57 -22.13
N GLY A 177 0.67 7.12 -23.00
CA GLY A 177 1.49 5.93 -22.83
C GLY A 177 0.74 4.65 -23.18
N THR A 178 1.34 3.50 -22.87
CA THR A 178 0.78 2.18 -23.21
C THR A 178 -0.19 1.63 -22.17
N GLY A 179 -0.29 2.23 -20.98
CA GLY A 179 -0.96 1.68 -19.79
C GLY A 179 -0.97 2.65 -18.60
N ASN A 180 -0.74 2.14 -17.38
CA ASN A 180 -0.61 2.93 -16.13
C ASN A 180 -1.79 3.86 -15.81
N TYR A 181 -3.01 3.52 -16.24
CA TYR A 181 -4.20 4.35 -16.02
C TYR A 181 -4.51 4.63 -14.55
N GLY A 182 -4.22 3.69 -13.64
CA GLY A 182 -4.32 3.90 -12.18
C GLY A 182 -3.36 4.98 -11.65
N MET A 183 -2.18 5.16 -12.26
CA MET A 183 -1.30 6.29 -11.93
C MET A 183 -1.87 7.61 -12.44
N TRP A 184 -2.44 7.61 -13.65
CA TRP A 184 -3.13 8.77 -14.21
C TRP A 184 -4.36 9.19 -13.39
N ASP A 185 -5.08 8.24 -12.79
CA ASP A 185 -6.19 8.49 -11.85
C ASP A 185 -5.72 9.25 -10.61
N VAL A 186 -4.64 8.79 -9.97
CA VAL A 186 -4.06 9.47 -8.79
C VAL A 186 -3.53 10.86 -9.17
N ILE A 187 -2.90 11.04 -10.34
CA ILE A 187 -2.52 12.37 -10.84
C ILE A 187 -3.75 13.27 -10.95
N ALA A 188 -4.84 12.82 -11.59
CA ALA A 188 -6.05 13.62 -11.75
C ALA A 188 -6.72 13.98 -10.40
N GLY A 189 -6.69 13.07 -9.42
CA GLY A 189 -7.14 13.34 -8.05
C GLY A 189 -6.28 14.39 -7.33
N LEU A 190 -4.95 14.33 -7.50
CA LEU A 190 -4.01 15.32 -6.95
C LEU A 190 -4.13 16.70 -7.65
N GLU A 191 -4.37 16.73 -8.97
CA GLU A 191 -4.69 17.96 -9.70
C GLU A 191 -6.02 18.56 -9.23
N TRP A 192 -7.03 17.72 -8.96
CA TRP A 192 -8.29 18.19 -8.36
C TRP A 192 -8.07 18.81 -6.98
N ILE A 193 -7.23 18.20 -6.12
CA ILE A 193 -6.88 18.77 -4.81
C ILE A 193 -6.22 20.14 -4.98
N ARG A 194 -5.21 20.26 -5.85
CA ARG A 194 -4.54 21.53 -6.17
C ARG A 194 -5.53 22.64 -6.55
N ASP A 195 -6.52 22.30 -7.37
CA ASP A 195 -7.44 23.27 -7.96
C ASP A 195 -8.66 23.59 -7.07
N ASN A 196 -9.07 22.69 -6.17
CA ASN A 196 -10.34 22.80 -5.44
C ASN A 196 -10.22 22.79 -3.91
N ILE A 197 -9.14 22.27 -3.29
CA ILE A 197 -9.13 22.04 -1.84
C ILE A 197 -9.26 23.33 -1.00
N ALA A 198 -8.93 24.48 -1.59
CA ALA A 198 -9.09 25.80 -0.99
C ALA A 198 -10.55 26.13 -0.59
N VAL A 199 -11.57 25.65 -1.32
CA VAL A 199 -12.98 25.90 -0.94
C VAL A 199 -13.42 25.08 0.28
N PHE A 200 -12.66 24.05 0.64
CA PHE A 200 -12.80 23.28 1.89
C PHE A 200 -11.96 23.85 3.04
N GLY A 201 -11.26 24.97 2.81
CA GLY A 201 -10.31 25.56 3.76
C GLY A 201 -8.91 24.95 3.71
N GLY A 202 -8.58 24.15 2.70
CA GLY A 202 -7.27 23.51 2.55
C GLY A 202 -6.18 24.41 1.97
N ASN A 203 -4.94 24.13 2.33
CA ASN A 203 -3.74 24.69 1.73
C ASN A 203 -3.25 23.80 0.59
N LYS A 204 -3.56 24.17 -0.65
CA LYS A 204 -3.09 23.48 -1.85
C LYS A 204 -1.56 23.46 -2.00
N ASP A 205 -0.85 24.37 -1.33
CA ASP A 205 0.61 24.47 -1.37
C ASP A 205 1.27 23.72 -0.19
N ASN A 206 0.48 23.05 0.68
CA ASN A 206 0.95 22.17 1.75
C ASN A 206 0.17 20.84 1.74
N VAL A 207 0.39 20.06 0.68
CA VAL A 207 -0.17 18.72 0.48
C VAL A 207 0.90 17.67 0.77
N CYS A 208 0.55 16.68 1.59
CA CYS A 208 1.33 15.49 1.87
C CYS A 208 0.62 14.27 1.26
N ALA A 209 1.21 13.65 0.26
CA ALA A 209 0.68 12.40 -0.30
C ALA A 209 1.17 11.21 0.54
N PHE A 210 0.28 10.31 0.93
CA PHE A 210 0.66 9.11 1.68
C PHE A 210 -0.06 7.87 1.18
N GLY A 211 0.59 6.73 1.30
CA GLY A 211 0.03 5.47 0.84
C GLY A 211 0.79 4.29 1.40
N GLU A 212 0.15 3.13 1.30
CA GLU A 212 0.68 1.86 1.81
C GLU A 212 0.69 0.81 0.69
N SER A 213 1.66 -0.12 0.74
CA SER A 213 1.81 -1.22 -0.22
C SER A 213 1.77 -0.70 -1.67
N ALA A 214 0.87 -1.20 -2.52
CA ALA A 214 0.64 -0.72 -3.87
C ALA A 214 0.45 0.81 -3.99
N GLY A 215 -0.18 1.47 -3.01
CA GLY A 215 -0.33 2.92 -3.00
C GLY A 215 0.99 3.65 -2.74
N SER A 216 1.82 3.13 -1.83
CA SER A 216 3.19 3.61 -1.60
C SER A 216 4.07 3.41 -2.85
N ILE A 217 3.99 2.22 -3.46
CA ILE A 217 4.71 1.90 -4.70
C ILE A 217 4.31 2.88 -5.82
N LEU A 218 3.01 3.12 -6.00
CA LEU A 218 2.45 4.06 -6.97
C LEU A 218 2.96 5.49 -6.74
N LEU A 219 2.86 5.99 -5.49
CA LEU A 219 3.36 7.31 -5.13
C LEU A 219 4.86 7.45 -5.39
N HIS A 220 5.66 6.42 -5.10
CA HIS A 220 7.08 6.44 -5.42
C HIS A 220 7.32 6.56 -6.94
N TYR A 221 6.61 5.79 -7.79
CA TYR A 221 6.69 5.97 -9.24
C TYR A 221 6.29 7.39 -9.70
N LEU A 222 5.31 8.03 -9.05
CA LEU A 222 4.94 9.42 -9.35
C LEU A 222 6.00 10.44 -8.93
N ILE A 223 6.68 10.23 -7.79
CA ILE A 223 7.81 11.07 -7.36
C ILE A 223 8.95 11.03 -8.40
N LEU A 224 9.22 9.83 -8.94
CA LEU A 224 10.26 9.56 -9.93
C LEU A 224 9.91 10.05 -11.34
N SER A 225 8.61 10.20 -11.64
CA SER A 225 8.16 10.51 -12.99
C SER A 225 8.45 11.95 -13.39
N THR A 226 9.32 12.12 -14.39
CA THR A 226 9.62 13.43 -15.00
C THR A 226 8.42 14.09 -15.68
N ARG A 227 7.37 13.30 -15.99
CA ARG A 227 6.10 13.75 -16.58
C ARG A 227 5.02 14.13 -15.55
N MET A 228 5.26 13.88 -14.27
CA MET A 228 4.35 14.29 -13.19
C MET A 228 4.28 15.84 -13.13
N PRO A 229 3.09 16.47 -13.13
CA PRO A 229 2.96 17.90 -12.88
C PRO A 229 3.68 18.33 -11.61
N LYS A 230 4.35 19.49 -11.64
CA LYS A 230 5.08 19.99 -10.48
C LYS A 230 4.14 20.46 -9.38
N ASN A 231 4.57 20.31 -8.13
CA ASN A 231 3.94 20.90 -6.95
C ASN A 231 2.47 20.47 -6.74
N LEU A 232 2.12 19.21 -7.02
CA LEU A 232 0.86 18.62 -6.54
C LEU A 232 0.96 18.13 -5.09
N PHE A 233 2.17 17.76 -4.63
CA PHE A 233 2.45 17.51 -3.22
C PHE A 233 3.88 17.85 -2.82
N SER A 234 4.01 18.47 -1.65
CA SER A 234 5.28 18.93 -1.08
C SER A 234 6.00 17.85 -0.28
N ARG A 235 5.25 16.89 0.29
CA ARG A 235 5.77 15.82 1.16
C ARG A 235 5.19 14.46 0.76
N ALA A 236 5.91 13.38 1.07
CA ALA A 236 5.43 12.02 0.90
C ALA A 236 5.60 11.14 2.14
N ILE A 237 4.69 10.19 2.35
CA ILE A 237 4.88 9.08 3.32
C ILE A 237 4.65 7.76 2.59
N LEU A 238 5.67 6.91 2.61
CA LEU A 238 5.77 5.69 1.83
C LEU A 238 5.83 4.48 2.78
N GLN A 239 4.68 3.84 2.97
CA GLN A 239 4.51 2.74 3.92
C GLN A 239 4.59 1.39 3.21
N SER A 240 5.47 0.50 3.68
CA SER A 240 5.48 -0.93 3.34
C SER A 240 5.54 -1.22 1.84
N GLY A 241 6.26 -0.39 1.07
CA GLY A 241 6.48 -0.61 -0.37
C GLY A 241 7.12 0.56 -1.11
N THR A 242 7.87 0.26 -2.17
CA THR A 242 8.49 1.26 -3.07
C THR A 242 8.49 0.77 -4.52
N ALA A 243 8.81 1.61 -5.51
CA ALA A 243 9.13 1.16 -6.87
C ALA A 243 10.11 -0.05 -6.98
N LEU A 244 10.95 -0.32 -5.96
CA LEU A 244 11.80 -1.51 -5.88
C LEU A 244 11.05 -2.79 -5.42
N THR A 245 9.94 -2.65 -4.71
CA THR A 245 9.04 -3.75 -4.28
C THR A 245 8.29 -4.37 -5.47
N VAL A 246 7.95 -3.57 -6.48
CA VAL A 246 7.39 -4.01 -7.77
C VAL A 246 8.03 -3.17 -8.88
N LEU A 247 9.07 -3.71 -9.53
CA LEU A 247 9.62 -3.11 -10.75
C LEU A 247 8.57 -3.12 -11.88
N PRO A 248 8.71 -2.23 -12.87
CA PRO A 248 7.69 -2.09 -13.90
C PRO A 248 7.79 -3.22 -14.91
N ARG A 249 6.63 -3.55 -15.51
CA ARG A 249 6.49 -4.62 -16.48
C ARG A 249 6.82 -4.15 -17.89
N THR A 250 7.20 -5.08 -18.74
CA THR A 250 7.43 -4.79 -20.15
C THR A 250 6.11 -4.71 -20.92
N LEU A 251 6.06 -3.89 -21.97
CA LEU A 251 4.91 -3.84 -22.88
C LEU A 251 4.64 -5.22 -23.52
N ALA A 252 5.67 -6.04 -23.75
CA ALA A 252 5.50 -7.40 -24.26
C ALA A 252 4.84 -8.34 -23.23
N SER A 253 5.21 -8.24 -21.94
CA SER A 253 4.55 -8.95 -20.83
C SER A 253 3.07 -8.60 -20.77
N GLN A 254 2.76 -7.30 -20.77
CA GLN A 254 1.37 -6.82 -20.69
C GLN A 254 0.54 -7.14 -21.94
N GLN A 255 1.10 -6.98 -23.15
CA GLN A 255 0.41 -7.35 -24.39
C GLN A 255 0.05 -8.83 -24.41
N ALA A 256 0.92 -9.72 -23.93
CA ALA A 256 0.62 -11.15 -23.87
C ALA A 256 -0.56 -11.45 -22.92
N THR A 257 -0.64 -10.75 -21.77
CA THR A 257 -1.79 -10.82 -20.86
C THR A 257 -3.05 -10.26 -21.52
N PHE A 258 -2.96 -9.09 -22.18
CA PHE A 258 -4.07 -8.43 -22.86
C PHE A 258 -4.65 -9.31 -23.99
N ASP A 259 -3.78 -9.92 -24.81
CA ASP A 259 -4.14 -10.86 -25.86
C ASP A 259 -4.81 -12.13 -25.29
N ALA A 260 -4.26 -12.69 -24.20
CA ALA A 260 -4.82 -13.88 -23.57
C ALA A 260 -6.24 -13.64 -23.01
N VAL A 261 -6.49 -12.48 -22.40
CA VAL A 261 -7.84 -12.08 -21.97
C VAL A 261 -8.75 -11.88 -23.20
N ALA A 262 -8.29 -11.18 -24.24
CA ALA A 262 -9.09 -10.97 -25.46
C ALA A 262 -9.50 -12.28 -26.13
N VAL A 263 -8.58 -13.26 -26.23
CA VAL A 263 -8.87 -14.60 -26.76
C VAL A 263 -9.88 -15.34 -25.88
N LYS A 264 -9.75 -15.23 -24.55
CA LYS A 264 -10.68 -15.85 -23.61
C LYS A 264 -12.10 -15.25 -23.67
N LEU A 265 -12.19 -13.98 -24.07
CA LEU A 265 -13.44 -13.28 -24.38
C LEU A 265 -13.94 -13.49 -25.83
N GLY A 266 -13.30 -14.38 -26.59
CA GLY A 266 -13.77 -14.82 -27.90
C GLY A 266 -13.09 -14.19 -29.12
N ALA A 267 -12.02 -13.40 -28.95
CA ALA A 267 -11.18 -12.98 -30.08
C ALA A 267 -10.43 -14.18 -30.69
N SER A 268 -10.17 -14.17 -31.99
CA SER A 268 -9.24 -15.15 -32.57
C SER A 268 -7.81 -14.83 -32.11
N PRO A 269 -6.96 -15.82 -31.78
CA PRO A 269 -5.54 -15.58 -31.55
C PRO A 269 -4.84 -14.84 -32.69
N SER A 270 -5.31 -15.05 -33.93
CA SER A 270 -4.83 -14.41 -35.16
C SER A 270 -5.46 -13.04 -35.46
N SER A 271 -6.37 -12.54 -34.63
CA SER A 271 -6.96 -11.20 -34.77
C SER A 271 -5.91 -10.09 -34.60
N SER A 272 -6.14 -8.93 -35.23
CA SER A 272 -5.26 -7.77 -35.01
C SER A 272 -5.36 -7.24 -33.59
N ASP A 273 -4.34 -6.49 -33.14
CA ASP A 273 -4.34 -5.83 -31.82
C ASP A 273 -5.55 -4.86 -31.66
N ALA A 274 -6.05 -4.31 -32.77
CA ALA A 274 -7.21 -3.43 -32.79
C ALA A 274 -8.53 -4.21 -32.61
N ASP A 275 -8.68 -5.36 -33.28
CA ASP A 275 -9.85 -6.24 -33.11
C ASP A 275 -9.92 -6.82 -31.68
N LYS A 276 -8.76 -7.22 -31.14
CA LYS A 276 -8.63 -7.67 -29.73
C LYS A 276 -9.07 -6.57 -28.76
N LEU A 277 -8.61 -5.33 -28.97
CA LEU A 277 -9.04 -4.16 -28.18
C LEU A 277 -10.55 -3.89 -28.31
N ALA A 278 -11.14 -4.06 -29.50
CA ALA A 278 -12.58 -3.89 -29.71
C ALA A 278 -13.41 -4.94 -28.94
N VAL A 279 -12.98 -6.21 -28.92
CA VAL A 279 -13.58 -7.26 -28.08
C VAL A 279 -13.48 -6.87 -26.59
N MET A 280 -12.29 -6.43 -26.16
CA MET A 280 -12.00 -6.05 -24.77
C MET A 280 -12.79 -4.81 -24.30
N ARG A 281 -13.03 -3.81 -25.16
CA ARG A 281 -13.90 -2.66 -24.84
C ARG A 281 -15.40 -3.00 -24.79
N LYS A 282 -15.82 -4.06 -25.49
CA LYS A 282 -17.23 -4.51 -25.50
C LYS A 282 -17.61 -5.38 -24.30
N ALA A 283 -16.65 -6.09 -23.71
CA ALA A 283 -16.87 -6.95 -22.56
C ALA A 283 -17.31 -6.16 -21.30
N SER A 284 -18.04 -6.82 -20.39
CA SER A 284 -18.35 -6.22 -19.08
C SER A 284 -17.11 -6.18 -18.17
N PRO A 285 -17.10 -5.35 -17.11
CA PRO A 285 -16.03 -5.37 -16.12
C PRO A 285 -15.84 -6.75 -15.48
N ASP A 286 -16.94 -7.45 -15.19
CA ASP A 286 -16.92 -8.76 -14.56
C ASP A 286 -16.39 -9.84 -15.51
N ASP A 287 -16.71 -9.79 -16.80
CA ASP A 287 -16.13 -10.67 -17.81
C ASP A 287 -14.61 -10.44 -17.93
N LEU A 288 -14.17 -9.18 -17.94
CA LEU A 288 -12.76 -8.79 -18.00
C LEU A 288 -11.99 -9.28 -16.76
N ILE A 289 -12.55 -9.06 -15.57
CA ILE A 289 -11.97 -9.50 -14.29
C ILE A 289 -11.94 -11.02 -14.22
N GLY A 290 -13.05 -11.69 -14.53
CA GLY A 290 -13.17 -13.15 -14.50
C GLY A 290 -12.27 -13.85 -15.53
N ALA A 291 -12.14 -13.29 -16.74
CA ALA A 291 -11.23 -13.80 -17.75
C ALA A 291 -9.76 -13.61 -17.33
N ALA A 292 -9.41 -12.47 -16.72
CA ALA A 292 -8.07 -12.19 -16.22
C ALA A 292 -7.69 -13.01 -14.97
N SER A 293 -8.57 -13.15 -13.98
CA SER A 293 -8.30 -13.90 -12.74
C SER A 293 -8.24 -15.42 -12.96
N SER A 294 -8.88 -15.89 -14.04
CA SER A 294 -8.76 -17.28 -14.50
C SER A 294 -7.65 -17.48 -15.54
N LEU A 295 -6.84 -16.45 -15.83
CA LEU A 295 -5.52 -16.67 -16.42
C LEU A 295 -4.55 -17.18 -15.34
N PRO A 296 -3.60 -18.04 -15.70
CA PRO A 296 -2.67 -18.57 -14.72
C PRO A 296 -1.41 -17.63 -14.55
N SER A 297 -0.94 -17.24 -13.32
CA SER A 297 0.33 -16.44 -13.04
C SER A 297 1.27 -16.81 -11.80
N ARG A 298 2.01 -17.96 -11.75
CA ARG A 298 2.68 -18.60 -10.55
C ARG A 298 3.41 -17.67 -9.57
N ARG A 299 3.52 -18.20 -8.34
CA ARG A 299 4.49 -17.78 -7.33
C ARG A 299 5.81 -18.58 -7.39
N PRO A 300 6.93 -18.02 -6.89
CA PRO A 300 7.16 -16.59 -6.65
C PRO A 300 6.99 -15.76 -7.95
N ARG A 301 6.79 -14.44 -7.82
CA ARG A 301 6.41 -13.49 -8.91
C ARG A 301 7.42 -13.47 -10.07
N THR A 302 7.39 -14.49 -10.91
CA THR A 302 8.36 -14.72 -11.98
C THR A 302 7.70 -14.48 -13.33
N GLU A 303 7.47 -13.20 -13.64
CA GLU A 303 7.09 -12.79 -15.00
C GLU A 303 8.17 -13.10 -16.04
N TYR A 304 9.35 -13.50 -15.55
CA TYR A 304 10.60 -13.70 -16.26
C TYR A 304 11.19 -15.08 -15.91
N SER A 305 10.50 -16.16 -16.25
CA SER A 305 11.15 -17.48 -16.30
C SER A 305 12.41 -17.36 -17.17
N VAL A 306 13.59 -17.74 -16.69
CA VAL A 306 14.82 -17.60 -17.48
C VAL A 306 15.01 -18.82 -18.38
N ASN A 307 15.30 -18.62 -19.65
CA ASN A 307 15.83 -19.63 -20.56
C ASN A 307 17.31 -19.85 -20.22
N GLU A 308 17.58 -20.88 -19.41
CA GLU A 308 18.92 -21.21 -18.91
C GLU A 308 19.97 -21.40 -20.02
N ALA A 309 19.57 -21.91 -21.19
CA ALA A 309 20.47 -22.10 -22.33
C ALA A 309 20.87 -20.79 -23.05
N LYS A 310 20.22 -19.66 -22.72
CA LYS A 310 20.50 -18.34 -23.31
C LYS A 310 20.74 -17.23 -22.27
N GLY A 311 20.48 -17.49 -20.99
CA GLY A 311 20.58 -16.51 -19.91
C GLY A 311 19.58 -15.35 -19.99
N ARG A 312 18.41 -15.52 -20.61
CA ARG A 312 17.42 -14.43 -20.85
C ARG A 312 16.00 -14.84 -20.44
N PRO A 313 15.08 -13.91 -20.16
CA PRO A 313 13.66 -14.24 -20.00
C PRO A 313 13.10 -15.07 -21.18
N ARG A 314 12.21 -16.02 -20.87
CA ARG A 314 11.60 -16.96 -21.83
C ARG A 314 10.54 -16.23 -22.64
N ASP A 315 10.63 -16.33 -23.97
CA ASP A 315 9.60 -15.85 -24.89
C ASP A 315 8.27 -16.59 -24.61
N ARG A 316 7.21 -15.85 -24.25
CA ARG A 316 5.88 -16.40 -23.95
C ARG A 316 5.25 -17.10 -25.17
N ARG A 317 5.71 -16.82 -26.39
CA ARG A 317 5.27 -17.49 -27.63
C ARG A 317 5.83 -18.92 -27.78
N GLN A 318 6.82 -19.30 -26.98
CA GLN A 318 7.50 -20.61 -27.07
C GLN A 318 7.02 -21.61 -26.01
N ALA A 319 6.07 -21.24 -25.16
CA ALA A 319 5.40 -22.17 -24.24
C ALA A 319 4.20 -22.84 -24.94
N ASP A 320 4.04 -24.16 -24.76
CA ASP A 320 2.83 -24.86 -25.17
C ASP A 320 1.63 -24.28 -24.39
N ALA A 321 0.56 -23.92 -25.10
CA ALA A 321 -0.68 -23.40 -24.54
C ALA A 321 -1.33 -24.34 -23.49
N LYS A 322 -0.90 -25.61 -23.43
CA LYS A 322 -1.35 -26.61 -22.46
C LYS A 322 -0.59 -26.61 -21.12
N THR A 323 0.56 -25.95 -21.00
CA THR A 323 1.46 -26.10 -19.83
C THR A 323 1.68 -24.81 -19.03
N MET A 324 0.88 -23.77 -19.25
CA MET A 324 0.91 -22.57 -18.41
C MET A 324 0.18 -22.83 -17.08
N GLU A 325 0.83 -23.54 -16.16
CA GLU A 325 0.37 -23.72 -14.77
C GLU A 325 0.89 -22.62 -13.87
N LEU A 326 0.02 -21.73 -13.43
CA LEU A 326 0.37 -20.42 -12.90
C LEU A 326 -0.88 -19.93 -12.04
N GLU A 327 -0.78 -19.14 -10.95
CA GLU A 327 -1.91 -18.69 -10.06
C GLU A 327 -2.09 -17.15 -9.93
N PRO A 328 -3.30 -16.57 -9.73
CA PRO A 328 -3.58 -15.14 -10.00
C PRO A 328 -3.14 -14.13 -8.91
N MET A 329 -1.84 -13.90 -8.74
CA MET A 329 -1.27 -12.71 -8.07
C MET A 329 0.01 -12.26 -8.79
N SER A 330 -0.01 -11.10 -9.48
CA SER A 330 1.09 -10.37 -10.16
C SER A 330 0.86 -10.03 -11.66
N LEU A 331 -0.34 -10.16 -12.22
CA LEU A 331 -0.59 -9.74 -13.61
C LEU A 331 -0.57 -8.22 -13.85
N PHE A 332 -0.83 -7.42 -12.81
CA PHE A 332 -1.17 -5.99 -12.94
C PHE A 332 -0.34 -5.09 -12.02
N GLY A 333 -0.15 -3.84 -12.45
CA GLY A 333 0.69 -2.83 -11.80
C GLY A 333 1.56 -2.08 -12.83
N PRO A 334 2.56 -1.30 -12.37
CA PRO A 334 3.37 -0.42 -13.20
C PRO A 334 3.98 -1.10 -14.43
N THR A 335 4.04 -0.38 -15.54
CA THR A 335 4.51 -0.83 -16.86
C THR A 335 5.41 0.23 -17.49
N TRP A 336 6.46 -0.15 -18.23
CA TRP A 336 7.21 0.76 -19.10
C TRP A 336 6.31 1.25 -20.23
N ASP A 337 5.75 2.45 -20.05
CA ASP A 337 4.82 3.10 -20.97
C ASP A 337 5.50 4.15 -21.86
N GLY A 338 6.76 4.50 -21.58
CA GLY A 338 7.49 5.57 -22.26
C GLY A 338 7.01 6.99 -21.89
N VAL A 339 6.12 7.11 -20.90
CA VAL A 339 5.51 8.38 -20.48
C VAL A 339 5.66 8.57 -18.97
N LEU A 340 4.85 7.90 -18.14
CA LEU A 340 4.98 8.01 -16.68
C LEU A 340 6.18 7.22 -16.15
N VAL A 341 6.45 6.05 -16.71
CA VAL A 341 7.58 5.18 -16.33
C VAL A 341 8.50 5.02 -17.53
N GLN A 342 9.55 5.85 -17.54
CA GLN A 342 10.55 5.88 -18.62
C GLN A 342 11.44 4.63 -18.61
N PRO A 343 11.93 4.15 -19.77
CA PRO A 343 12.88 3.03 -19.82
C PRO A 343 14.18 3.31 -19.05
N SER A 344 14.62 4.57 -19.00
CA SER A 344 15.80 5.01 -18.24
C SER A 344 15.67 4.80 -16.73
N PHE A 345 14.46 4.55 -16.20
CA PHE A 345 14.23 4.34 -14.78
C PHE A 345 15.16 3.27 -14.16
N LEU A 346 15.40 2.16 -14.86
CA LEU A 346 16.32 1.13 -14.38
C LEU A 346 17.80 1.51 -14.52
N GLU A 347 18.15 2.43 -15.42
CA GLU A 347 19.53 2.91 -15.61
C GLU A 347 19.86 3.94 -14.53
N GLU A 348 18.95 4.88 -14.27
CA GLU A 348 19.02 5.84 -13.17
C GLU A 348 19.11 5.12 -11.82
N LEU A 349 18.24 4.12 -11.57
CA LEU A 349 18.29 3.26 -10.40
C LEU A 349 19.64 2.52 -10.25
N ARG A 350 20.23 2.06 -11.36
CA ARG A 350 21.55 1.40 -11.38
C ARG A 350 22.72 2.36 -11.18
N ALA A 351 22.55 3.64 -11.49
CA ALA A 351 23.61 4.65 -11.48
C ALA A 351 24.01 5.14 -10.08
N GLY A 352 23.42 4.59 -9.01
CA GLY A 352 23.84 4.83 -7.62
C GLY A 352 22.77 5.42 -6.71
N GLY A 353 21.52 5.54 -7.17
CA GLY A 353 20.41 5.95 -6.31
C GLY A 353 19.22 6.50 -7.06
N LEU A 354 18.11 6.61 -6.34
CA LEU A 354 16.90 7.28 -6.82
C LEU A 354 17.10 8.80 -6.72
N PRO A 355 16.60 9.61 -7.67
CA PRO A 355 16.89 11.04 -7.74
C PRO A 355 16.51 11.75 -6.43
N ALA A 356 17.52 12.34 -5.80
CA ALA A 356 17.38 12.94 -4.47
C ALA A 356 17.29 14.48 -4.48
N ALA A 357 17.38 15.09 -5.67
CA ALA A 357 17.31 16.51 -5.90
C ALA A 357 16.56 16.76 -7.21
N GLY A 358 15.91 17.93 -7.34
CA GLY A 358 15.18 18.29 -8.56
C GLY A 358 13.88 17.52 -8.82
N LEU A 359 13.38 16.76 -7.84
CA LEU A 359 12.10 16.06 -7.90
C LEU A 359 10.95 17.04 -8.23
N ASN A 360 9.98 16.61 -9.03
CA ASN A 360 8.80 17.42 -9.35
C ASN A 360 7.86 17.62 -8.14
N ASN A 361 7.91 16.72 -7.16
CA ASN A 361 7.07 16.64 -5.97
C ASN A 361 7.88 16.05 -4.79
N ALA A 362 7.33 16.02 -3.58
CA ALA A 362 7.99 15.53 -2.34
C ALA A 362 9.27 16.27 -1.92
N GLN A 363 9.50 17.49 -2.42
CA GLN A 363 10.74 18.26 -2.17
C GLN A 363 10.97 18.63 -0.69
N GLU A 364 9.91 18.75 0.11
CA GLU A 364 10.00 19.17 1.52
C GLU A 364 10.19 18.00 2.51
N GLY A 365 10.13 16.75 2.04
CA GLY A 365 10.52 15.58 2.82
C GLY A 365 9.78 14.29 2.48
N ILE A 366 10.36 13.17 2.89
CA ILE A 366 9.83 11.80 2.70
C ILE A 366 9.93 11.01 4.02
N ILE A 367 8.83 10.41 4.47
CA ILE A 367 8.86 9.31 5.45
C ILE A 367 8.85 7.97 4.69
N LEU A 368 9.64 7.01 5.17
CA LEU A 368 9.67 5.63 4.72
C LEU A 368 9.54 4.67 5.91
N GLY A 369 8.91 3.52 5.70
CA GLY A 369 8.93 2.44 6.70
C GLY A 369 8.27 1.15 6.22
N TYR A 370 8.27 0.17 7.11
CA TYR A 370 7.79 -1.19 6.88
C TYR A 370 7.43 -1.85 8.23
N CYS A 371 6.71 -2.97 8.17
CA CYS A 371 6.40 -3.81 9.34
C CYS A 371 7.51 -4.87 9.58
N VAL A 372 7.70 -5.37 10.81
CA VAL A 372 8.76 -6.38 11.05
C VAL A 372 8.47 -7.75 10.42
N ASP A 373 7.20 -8.14 10.23
CA ASP A 373 6.81 -9.45 9.68
C ASP A 373 6.16 -9.37 8.28
N GLU A 374 6.60 -8.46 7.39
CA GLU A 374 6.03 -8.23 6.04
C GLU A 374 5.61 -9.49 5.28
N GLY A 375 6.44 -10.54 5.29
CA GLY A 375 6.20 -11.76 4.52
C GLY A 375 5.10 -12.68 5.07
N THR A 376 4.62 -12.51 6.30
CA THR A 376 3.66 -13.45 6.91
C THR A 376 2.29 -13.39 6.23
N MET A 377 1.84 -12.21 5.80
CA MET A 377 0.60 -12.03 5.04
C MET A 377 0.57 -12.85 3.73
N PHE A 378 1.73 -13.11 3.12
CA PHE A 378 1.79 -13.62 1.75
C PHE A 378 1.95 -15.13 1.64
N ASN A 379 2.46 -15.82 2.65
CA ASN A 379 3.01 -17.18 2.49
C ASN A 379 2.31 -18.27 3.31
N PHE A 380 1.11 -17.98 3.85
CA PHE A 380 0.36 -18.88 4.74
C PHE A 380 0.04 -20.28 4.17
N MET A 381 0.19 -20.49 2.85
CA MET A 381 0.06 -21.82 2.22
C MET A 381 1.34 -22.69 2.32
N VAL A 382 2.50 -22.11 2.63
CA VAL A 382 3.81 -22.79 2.64
C VAL A 382 4.05 -23.46 3.99
N GLN A 383 3.26 -24.49 4.30
CA GLN A 383 3.21 -25.12 5.63
C GLN A 383 4.13 -26.35 5.81
N THR A 384 4.70 -26.89 4.73
CA THR A 384 5.53 -28.12 4.80
C THR A 384 6.95 -27.89 4.28
N PRO A 385 7.96 -28.67 4.72
CA PRO A 385 9.31 -28.61 4.16
C PRO A 385 9.35 -28.84 2.64
N SER A 386 8.45 -29.66 2.08
CA SER A 386 8.34 -29.84 0.63
C SER A 386 7.87 -28.56 -0.04
N ALA A 387 6.79 -27.94 0.46
CA ALA A 387 6.29 -26.68 -0.08
C ALA A 387 7.32 -25.55 0.04
N LEU A 388 8.10 -25.51 1.13
CA LEU A 388 9.22 -24.60 1.30
C LEU A 388 10.33 -24.88 0.27
N HIS A 389 10.70 -26.15 0.06
CA HIS A 389 11.69 -26.54 -0.94
C HIS A 389 11.25 -26.14 -2.35
N ASP A 390 10.00 -26.41 -2.72
CA ASP A 390 9.43 -26.06 -4.02
C ASP A 390 9.37 -24.53 -4.22
N HIS A 391 9.00 -23.77 -3.19
CA HIS A 391 8.99 -22.31 -3.24
C HIS A 391 10.41 -21.72 -3.36
N VAL A 392 11.38 -22.24 -2.60
CA VAL A 392 12.80 -21.85 -2.70
C VAL A 392 13.36 -22.25 -4.06
N ALA A 393 13.02 -23.41 -4.61
CA ALA A 393 13.46 -23.85 -5.94
C ALA A 393 12.93 -22.95 -7.08
N GLY A 394 11.89 -22.15 -6.83
CA GLY A 394 11.43 -21.11 -7.73
C GLY A 394 12.33 -19.86 -7.80
N TYR A 395 13.31 -19.70 -6.90
CA TYR A 395 14.23 -18.57 -6.90
C TYR A 395 15.27 -18.64 -8.03
N HIS A 396 15.77 -17.48 -8.45
CA HIS A 396 16.82 -17.40 -9.47
C HIS A 396 18.06 -18.21 -9.04
N PRO A 397 18.70 -18.99 -9.94
CA PRO A 397 19.81 -19.87 -9.58
C PRO A 397 20.96 -19.19 -8.82
N ALA A 398 21.26 -17.92 -9.13
CA ALA A 398 22.29 -17.14 -8.44
C ALA A 398 21.94 -16.74 -6.98
N LEU A 399 20.69 -16.91 -6.55
CA LEU A 399 20.23 -16.70 -5.17
C LEU A 399 20.12 -18.00 -4.37
N LEU A 400 19.92 -19.15 -5.04
CA LEU A 400 19.52 -20.39 -4.37
C LEU A 400 20.49 -20.78 -3.24
N ALA A 401 21.79 -20.73 -3.50
CA ALA A 401 22.81 -21.09 -2.51
C ALA A 401 22.79 -20.16 -1.29
N ASP A 402 22.68 -18.85 -1.50
CA ASP A 402 22.65 -17.88 -0.40
C ASP A 402 21.33 -17.90 0.37
N VAL A 403 20.17 -18.01 -0.31
CA VAL A 403 18.87 -18.13 0.39
C VAL A 403 18.84 -19.41 1.24
N ARG A 404 19.29 -20.55 0.69
CA ARG A 404 19.37 -21.82 1.44
C ARG A 404 20.30 -21.72 2.66
N ARG A 405 21.44 -21.04 2.50
CA ARG A 405 22.44 -20.85 3.55
C ARG A 405 21.99 -19.86 4.63
N LEU A 406 21.58 -18.65 4.25
CA LEU A 406 21.21 -17.55 5.15
C LEU A 406 19.94 -17.85 5.95
N TYR A 407 18.99 -18.59 5.38
CA TYR A 407 17.73 -18.96 6.04
C TYR A 407 17.67 -20.44 6.45
N ALA A 408 18.79 -21.16 6.34
CA ALA A 408 18.92 -22.58 6.68
C ALA A 408 17.78 -23.47 6.12
N THR A 409 17.29 -23.17 4.91
CA THR A 409 16.00 -23.72 4.41
C THR A 409 16.01 -25.25 4.26
N GLU A 410 17.19 -25.84 4.05
CA GLU A 410 17.40 -27.30 3.95
C GLU A 410 17.40 -28.01 5.32
N GLN A 411 17.53 -27.25 6.42
CA GLN A 411 17.52 -27.76 7.80
C GLN A 411 16.12 -27.72 8.45
N VAL A 412 15.12 -27.18 7.74
CA VAL A 412 13.74 -27.06 8.21
C VAL A 412 13.07 -28.44 8.20
N GLN A 413 13.01 -29.07 9.37
CA GLN A 413 12.30 -30.33 9.58
C GLN A 413 10.76 -30.14 9.59
N ALA A 414 10.02 -31.26 9.61
CA ALA A 414 8.56 -31.32 9.49
C ALA A 414 7.75 -30.54 10.55
N ASN A 415 8.38 -30.06 11.63
CA ASN A 415 7.72 -29.35 12.72
C ASN A 415 7.75 -27.83 12.51
N GLY A 416 6.67 -27.28 11.95
CA GLY A 416 6.21 -25.89 12.12
C GLY A 416 6.95 -24.77 11.37
N ARG A 417 8.28 -24.86 11.17
CA ARG A 417 9.09 -23.69 10.74
C ARG A 417 9.11 -23.40 9.24
N ALA A 418 8.38 -24.15 8.41
CA ALA A 418 8.34 -23.95 6.96
C ALA A 418 7.73 -22.60 6.57
N PHE A 419 6.61 -22.26 7.21
CA PHE A 419 5.92 -20.99 7.01
C PHE A 419 6.79 -19.80 7.45
N ASP A 420 7.33 -19.84 8.67
CA ASP A 420 8.14 -18.75 9.23
C ASP A 420 9.40 -18.49 8.39
N THR A 421 10.05 -19.55 7.92
CA THR A 421 11.23 -19.45 7.05
C THR A 421 10.88 -18.80 5.72
N CYS A 422 9.74 -19.18 5.12
CA CYS A 422 9.24 -18.59 3.88
C CYS A 422 8.86 -17.11 4.07
N ALA A 423 8.15 -16.78 5.14
CA ALA A 423 7.78 -15.42 5.50
C ALA A 423 9.01 -14.53 5.71
N ALA A 424 10.06 -15.02 6.40
CA ALA A 424 11.28 -14.25 6.64
C ALA A 424 11.96 -13.81 5.33
N TYR A 425 12.38 -14.73 4.47
CA TYR A 425 13.12 -14.33 3.26
C TYR A 425 12.25 -13.61 2.23
N THR A 426 10.93 -13.83 2.20
CA THR A 426 10.06 -13.08 1.29
C THR A 426 9.76 -11.67 1.80
N GLY A 427 9.63 -11.48 3.12
CA GLY A 427 9.52 -10.16 3.73
C GLY A 427 10.78 -9.32 3.46
N ASP A 428 11.95 -9.92 3.69
CA ASP A 428 13.24 -9.33 3.35
C ASP A 428 13.34 -8.97 1.86
N ALA A 429 13.08 -9.94 0.97
CA ALA A 429 13.27 -9.77 -0.47
C ALA A 429 12.29 -8.80 -1.14
N LEU A 430 11.04 -8.76 -0.70
CA LEU A 430 9.97 -8.00 -1.36
C LEU A 430 9.72 -6.62 -0.75
N PHE A 431 9.99 -6.44 0.55
CA PHE A 431 9.58 -5.23 1.26
C PHE A 431 10.76 -4.59 1.99
N GLN A 432 11.37 -5.29 2.94
CA GLN A 432 12.36 -4.67 3.83
C GLN A 432 13.63 -4.24 3.08
N ALA A 433 14.24 -5.10 2.26
CA ALA A 433 15.41 -4.72 1.47
C ALA A 433 15.10 -3.62 0.42
N PRO A 434 14.02 -3.71 -0.39
CA PRO A 434 13.56 -2.60 -1.25
C PRO A 434 13.36 -1.25 -0.54
N VAL A 435 12.75 -1.23 0.64
CA VAL A 435 12.51 0.01 1.40
C VAL A 435 13.83 0.54 1.96
N ARG A 436 14.66 -0.31 2.57
CA ARG A 436 15.97 0.06 3.12
C ARG A 436 16.95 0.56 2.06
N ALA A 437 16.93 0.00 0.84
CA ALA A 437 17.73 0.47 -0.28
C ALA A 437 17.37 1.92 -0.68
N LEU A 438 16.08 2.27 -0.71
CA LEU A 438 15.63 3.65 -0.93
C LEU A 438 15.98 4.56 0.25
N MET A 439 15.81 4.10 1.50
CA MET A 439 16.24 4.86 2.69
C MET A 439 17.74 5.20 2.62
N ALA A 440 18.59 4.23 2.26
CA ALA A 440 20.04 4.43 2.14
C ALA A 440 20.39 5.40 0.99
N SER A 441 19.74 5.26 -0.16
CA SER A 441 19.87 6.19 -1.29
C SER A 441 19.56 7.64 -0.90
N LEU A 442 18.49 7.87 -0.14
CA LEU A 442 18.13 9.21 0.35
C LEU A 442 19.08 9.70 1.44
N ALA A 443 19.50 8.85 2.38
CA ALA A 443 20.47 9.21 3.41
C ALA A 443 21.80 9.68 2.79
N SER A 444 22.39 8.90 1.88
CA SER A 444 23.66 9.24 1.21
C SER A 444 23.60 10.56 0.42
N SER A 445 22.41 10.94 -0.05
CA SER A 445 22.22 12.18 -0.82
C SER A 445 22.13 13.46 0.01
N GLN A 446 21.82 13.37 1.31
CA GLN A 446 21.63 14.53 2.18
C GLN A 446 22.94 15.26 2.54
N GLY A 447 24.11 14.69 2.20
CA GLY A 447 25.40 15.34 2.39
C GLY A 447 25.64 16.60 1.52
N GLY A 448 24.77 16.87 0.54
CA GLY A 448 24.79 18.08 -0.29
C GLY A 448 23.65 19.05 0.04
N SER A 449 23.81 20.33 -0.31
CA SER A 449 22.86 21.42 -0.03
C SER A 449 21.54 21.39 -0.84
N GLY A 450 21.07 20.22 -1.23
CA GLY A 450 19.87 20.02 -2.07
C GLY A 450 19.21 18.64 -1.96
N GLY A 451 19.61 17.81 -1.00
CA GLY A 451 18.97 16.51 -0.75
C GLY A 451 17.63 16.64 -0.01
N VAL A 452 16.65 15.83 -0.39
CA VAL A 452 15.33 15.79 0.28
C VAL A 452 15.44 15.19 1.69
N PRO A 453 14.89 15.83 2.75
CA PRO A 453 14.90 15.28 4.10
C PRO A 453 14.15 13.95 4.19
N ALA A 454 14.85 12.86 4.55
CA ALA A 454 14.26 11.54 4.70
C ALA A 454 14.21 11.09 6.17
N TYR A 455 13.16 10.35 6.54
CA TYR A 455 12.95 9.79 7.87
C TYR A 455 12.53 8.32 7.75
N GLY A 456 13.04 7.45 8.62
CA GLY A 456 12.78 6.01 8.57
C GLY A 456 12.12 5.48 9.84
N TYR A 457 11.10 4.64 9.69
CA TYR A 457 10.48 3.90 10.78
C TYR A 457 10.44 2.39 10.50
N CYS A 458 10.32 1.61 11.58
CA CYS A 458 9.98 0.20 11.55
C CYS A 458 8.82 -0.03 12.54
N PHE A 459 7.69 -0.56 12.05
CA PHE A 459 6.54 -0.86 12.91
C PHE A 459 6.68 -2.28 13.48
N ALA A 460 6.78 -2.37 14.80
CA ALA A 460 7.10 -3.58 15.55
C ALA A 460 6.05 -3.93 16.62
N HIS A 461 4.92 -3.21 16.66
CA HIS A 461 3.82 -3.52 17.56
C HIS A 461 2.96 -4.66 17.03
N VAL A 462 2.88 -5.78 17.76
CA VAL A 462 1.95 -6.88 17.45
C VAL A 462 0.52 -6.46 17.84
N PRO A 463 -0.42 -6.36 16.88
CA PRO A 463 -1.78 -5.94 17.19
C PRO A 463 -2.48 -6.88 18.18
N SER A 464 -3.21 -6.32 19.14
CA SER A 464 -3.92 -7.13 20.12
C SER A 464 -5.07 -7.93 19.49
N ALA A 465 -5.41 -9.08 20.10
CA ALA A 465 -6.59 -9.87 19.72
C ALA A 465 -7.93 -9.11 19.90
N ARG A 466 -7.91 -7.93 20.55
CA ARG A 466 -9.04 -7.01 20.64
C ARG A 466 -9.23 -6.20 19.34
N LEU A 467 -8.13 -5.77 18.70
CA LEU A 467 -8.19 -5.12 17.39
C LEU A 467 -8.75 -6.08 16.34
N SER A 468 -8.29 -7.34 16.32
CA SER A 468 -8.79 -8.36 15.39
C SER A 468 -10.31 -8.56 15.50
N ARG A 469 -10.86 -8.56 16.72
CA ARG A 469 -12.30 -8.58 16.98
C ARG A 469 -13.01 -7.34 16.42
N GLY A 470 -12.49 -6.14 16.68
CA GLY A 470 -13.09 -4.89 16.20
C GLY A 470 -13.12 -4.78 14.68
N GLN A 471 -12.09 -5.28 14.00
CA GLN A 471 -12.04 -5.30 12.54
C GLN A 471 -13.03 -6.28 11.90
N ASN A 472 -13.49 -7.31 12.63
CA ASN A 472 -14.37 -8.38 12.16
C ASN A 472 -13.95 -8.88 10.76
N ASN A 473 -12.68 -9.27 10.65
CA ASN A 473 -12.06 -9.74 9.42
C ASN A 473 -12.22 -11.27 9.29
N ALA A 474 -12.41 -11.76 8.06
CA ALA A 474 -12.54 -13.19 7.76
C ALA A 474 -11.28 -14.02 8.11
N VAL A 475 -10.20 -13.33 8.49
CA VAL A 475 -8.89 -13.87 8.84
C VAL A 475 -8.86 -14.40 10.29
N GLY A 476 -9.69 -13.86 11.19
CA GLY A 476 -9.94 -14.45 12.52
C GLY A 476 -8.87 -14.20 13.60
N LYS A 477 -9.27 -14.36 14.87
CA LYS A 477 -8.46 -14.00 16.07
C LYS A 477 -7.08 -14.69 16.11
N GLU A 478 -7.02 -15.98 15.80
CA GLU A 478 -5.79 -16.78 15.92
C GLU A 478 -4.77 -16.48 14.81
N VAL A 479 -5.19 -15.85 13.71
CA VAL A 479 -4.28 -15.58 12.59
C VAL A 479 -3.40 -14.36 12.86
N TYR A 480 -3.90 -13.26 13.43
CA TYR A 480 -3.02 -12.13 13.83
C TYR A 480 -1.94 -12.57 14.83
N LYS A 481 -2.31 -13.39 15.80
CA LYS A 481 -1.39 -13.96 16.80
C LYS A 481 -0.32 -14.88 16.19
N SER A 482 -0.65 -15.59 15.11
CA SER A 482 0.28 -16.48 14.39
C SER A 482 1.04 -15.80 13.23
N LEU A 483 0.57 -14.67 12.70
CA LEU A 483 1.26 -13.86 11.68
C LEU A 483 2.12 -12.72 12.22
N GLY A 484 1.95 -12.29 13.48
CA GLY A 484 2.75 -11.23 14.08
C GLY A 484 2.43 -9.85 13.52
N VAL A 485 3.47 -9.04 13.26
CA VAL A 485 3.35 -7.69 12.72
C VAL A 485 3.33 -7.74 11.19
N LEU A 486 2.28 -8.34 10.63
CA LEU A 486 2.17 -8.54 9.19
C LEU A 486 2.14 -7.22 8.40
N HIS A 487 2.38 -7.31 7.09
CA HIS A 487 2.09 -6.24 6.12
C HIS A 487 0.72 -5.59 6.39
N THR A 488 0.62 -4.26 6.31
CA THR A 488 -0.56 -3.43 6.66
C THR A 488 -0.92 -3.28 8.16
N ALA A 489 -0.19 -3.91 9.09
CA ALA A 489 -0.55 -3.90 10.52
C ALA A 489 -0.55 -2.50 11.16
N GLU A 490 0.17 -1.53 10.59
CA GLU A 490 0.27 -0.16 11.12
C GLU A 490 -0.90 0.74 10.71
N ILE A 491 -1.59 0.45 9.61
CA ILE A 491 -2.60 1.38 9.04
C ILE A 491 -3.73 1.71 10.04
N PRO A 492 -4.30 0.77 10.82
CA PRO A 492 -5.30 1.09 11.85
C PRO A 492 -4.81 2.14 12.86
N TYR A 493 -3.52 2.11 13.21
CA TYR A 493 -2.90 3.05 14.16
C TYR A 493 -2.68 4.43 13.53
N VAL A 494 -2.32 4.47 12.24
CA VAL A 494 -2.18 5.72 11.45
C VAL A 494 -3.51 6.46 11.30
N PHE A 495 -4.64 5.74 11.22
CA PHE A 495 -5.97 6.36 11.09
C PHE A 495 -6.76 6.48 12.40
N GLY A 496 -6.37 5.77 13.45
CA GLY A 496 -7.06 5.79 14.74
C GLY A 496 -8.32 4.92 14.82
N ASN A 497 -8.60 4.10 13.81
CA ASN A 497 -9.80 3.27 13.76
C ASN A 497 -9.47 1.83 14.19
N ASP A 498 -10.11 1.40 15.27
CA ASP A 498 -9.94 0.06 15.85
C ASP A 498 -11.13 -0.87 15.56
N GLY A 499 -12.12 -0.38 14.81
CA GLY A 499 -13.35 -1.08 14.48
C GLY A 499 -14.40 -1.12 15.61
N SER A 500 -14.13 -0.56 16.80
CA SER A 500 -15.17 -0.39 17.83
C SER A 500 -16.23 0.66 17.47
N GLN A 501 -15.95 1.51 16.48
CA GLN A 501 -16.87 2.54 15.98
C GLN A 501 -17.84 1.96 14.95
N ALA A 502 -18.96 1.36 15.37
CA ALA A 502 -19.89 0.72 14.45
C ALA A 502 -20.36 1.62 13.28
N TYR A 503 -20.45 2.94 13.48
CA TYR A 503 -20.81 3.90 12.42
C TYR A 503 -19.82 3.93 11.23
N ILE A 504 -18.54 3.55 11.39
CA ILE A 504 -17.60 3.51 10.25
C ILE A 504 -17.89 2.34 9.31
N PHE A 505 -18.67 1.34 9.75
CA PHE A 505 -19.09 0.23 8.90
C PHE A 505 -20.44 0.46 8.22
N ALA A 506 -21.30 1.35 8.70
CA ALA A 506 -22.62 1.59 8.09
C ALA A 506 -22.59 2.73 7.07
N ARG A 507 -22.94 2.48 5.80
CA ARG A 507 -22.91 3.53 4.75
C ARG A 507 -23.94 4.62 4.99
N ASP A 508 -25.18 4.24 5.28
CA ASP A 508 -26.29 5.19 5.43
C ASP A 508 -26.32 5.87 6.81
N ALA A 509 -25.91 5.18 7.89
CA ALA A 509 -25.82 5.77 9.23
C ALA A 509 -24.53 6.60 9.47
N TYR A 510 -23.58 6.65 8.54
CA TYR A 510 -22.36 7.44 8.70
C TYR A 510 -22.68 8.93 8.88
N GLY A 511 -22.36 9.50 10.05
CA GLY A 511 -22.71 10.88 10.42
C GLY A 511 -24.19 11.11 10.77
N ALA A 512 -24.96 10.05 11.06
CA ALA A 512 -26.32 10.17 11.59
C ALA A 512 -26.31 10.51 13.09
N PRO A 513 -27.29 11.25 13.62
CA PRO A 513 -27.41 11.50 15.07
C PRO A 513 -27.93 10.25 15.79
N GLY A 514 -27.13 9.70 16.71
CA GLY A 514 -27.54 8.60 17.58
C GLY A 514 -26.49 7.49 17.65
N ASP A 515 -26.36 6.90 18.83
CA ASP A 515 -25.36 5.88 19.15
C ASP A 515 -25.77 4.51 18.57
N PHE A 516 -25.60 4.35 17.26
CA PHE A 516 -25.99 3.12 16.56
C PHE A 516 -24.94 2.01 16.79
N ARG A 517 -25.13 1.26 17.88
CA ARG A 517 -24.73 -0.15 17.91
C ARG A 517 -25.73 -0.92 17.04
N PRO A 518 -25.35 -1.50 15.91
CA PRO A 518 -26.22 -2.47 15.23
C PRO A 518 -26.54 -3.58 16.23
N GLU A 519 -27.81 -3.97 16.30
CA GLU A 519 -28.17 -5.23 16.96
C GLU A 519 -27.37 -6.34 16.27
N ALA A 520 -26.51 -6.99 17.04
CA ALA A 520 -25.72 -8.10 16.56
C ALA A 520 -26.65 -9.22 16.11
N ASP A 521 -26.43 -9.76 14.91
CA ASP A 521 -27.13 -10.97 14.47
C ASP A 521 -26.75 -12.11 15.43
N PRO A 522 -27.71 -12.69 16.19
CA PRO A 522 -27.38 -13.68 17.22
C PRO A 522 -26.74 -14.94 16.66
N ASP A 523 -26.96 -15.25 15.38
CA ASP A 523 -26.48 -16.48 14.74
C ASP A 523 -25.02 -16.36 14.22
N ASP A 524 -24.41 -15.17 14.27
CA ASP A 524 -23.04 -14.89 13.77
C ASP A 524 -21.97 -14.96 14.90
N TYR A 525 -22.36 -15.33 16.11
CA TYR A 525 -21.49 -15.49 17.28
C TYR A 525 -21.62 -16.89 17.88
N GLU A 526 -20.71 -17.80 17.52
CA GLU A 526 -20.47 -18.97 18.39
C GLU A 526 -19.96 -18.48 19.76
N GLU A 527 -20.62 -18.92 20.82
CA GLU A 527 -20.41 -18.48 22.21
C GLU A 527 -19.03 -18.90 22.74
N GLU A 528 -17.98 -18.08 22.56
CA GLU A 528 -16.75 -18.11 23.38
C GLU A 528 -15.84 -16.85 23.16
N ASP A 529 -16.09 -15.77 23.91
CA ASP A 529 -15.08 -14.80 24.43
C ASP A 529 -15.73 -13.58 25.12
N GLU A 530 -15.74 -13.54 26.46
CA GLU A 530 -16.04 -12.32 27.23
C GLU A 530 -14.86 -11.35 27.21
N GLY A 531 -14.72 -10.52 26.17
CA GLY A 531 -13.66 -9.48 26.17
C GLY A 531 -13.85 -8.36 25.15
N ASP A 532 -13.50 -7.14 25.57
CA ASP A 532 -13.63 -5.91 24.79
C ASP A 532 -13.01 -5.97 23.39
N ALA A 533 -13.71 -5.46 22.39
CA ALA A 533 -13.15 -5.20 21.07
C ALA A 533 -12.31 -3.89 21.03
N GLY A 534 -11.67 -3.63 19.89
CA GLY A 534 -10.93 -2.39 19.60
C GLY A 534 -9.54 -2.31 20.25
N PHE A 535 -8.96 -1.11 20.33
CA PHE A 535 -7.63 -0.89 20.92
C PHE A 535 -7.67 -1.00 22.45
N THR A 536 -6.62 -1.59 23.02
CA THR A 536 -6.21 -1.38 24.43
C THR A 536 -5.82 0.09 24.67
N GLU A 537 -5.78 0.56 25.94
CA GLU A 537 -5.37 1.95 26.23
C GLU A 537 -3.94 2.25 25.74
N ALA A 538 -3.02 1.28 25.81
CA ALA A 538 -1.68 1.45 25.28
C ALA A 538 -1.68 1.59 23.74
N GLU A 539 -2.51 0.82 23.03
CA GLU A 539 -2.68 0.94 21.58
C GLU A 539 -3.35 2.25 21.17
N ARG A 540 -4.26 2.77 21.99
CA ARG A 540 -4.83 4.12 21.84
C ARG A 540 -3.75 5.18 21.93
N VAL A 541 -2.85 5.08 22.93
CA VAL A 541 -1.71 6.01 23.09
C VAL A 541 -0.75 5.91 21.90
N LEU A 542 -0.39 4.69 21.44
CA LEU A 542 0.46 4.48 20.27
C LEU A 542 -0.17 5.08 19.01
N SER A 543 -1.45 4.78 18.74
CA SER A 543 -2.17 5.34 17.59
C SER A 543 -2.26 6.86 17.64
N ALA A 544 -2.52 7.44 18.81
CA ALA A 544 -2.55 8.88 18.98
C ALA A 544 -1.17 9.52 18.73
N ASP A 545 -0.07 8.86 19.08
CA ASP A 545 1.29 9.31 18.76
C ASP A 545 1.60 9.21 17.26
N LEU A 546 1.26 8.10 16.60
CA LEU A 546 1.43 7.92 15.15
C LEU A 546 0.65 8.98 14.36
N MET A 547 -0.63 9.18 14.67
CA MET A 547 -1.46 10.23 14.05
C MET A 547 -0.78 11.60 14.18
N ARG A 548 -0.31 11.97 15.39
CA ARG A 548 0.36 13.26 15.61
C ARG A 548 1.65 13.38 14.80
N ARG A 549 2.53 12.37 14.77
CA ARG A 549 3.77 12.40 13.97
C ARG A 549 3.51 12.52 12.47
N TRP A 550 2.54 11.76 11.94
CA TRP A 550 2.12 11.87 10.54
C TRP A 550 1.58 13.28 10.24
N GLY A 551 0.73 13.81 11.12
CA GLY A 551 0.16 15.16 10.99
C GLY A 551 1.19 16.29 11.13
N ASP A 552 2.16 16.17 12.03
CA ASP A 552 3.21 17.17 12.25
C ASP A 552 4.24 17.20 11.12
N PHE A 553 4.58 16.02 10.57
CA PHE A 553 5.33 15.93 9.32
C PHE A 553 4.52 16.52 8.16
N ALA A 554 3.28 16.05 7.93
CA ALA A 554 2.44 16.49 6.81
C ALA A 554 2.18 18.00 6.82
N SER A 555 2.02 18.59 8.00
CA SER A 555 1.84 20.03 8.18
C SER A 555 3.12 20.86 8.07
N GLY A 556 4.30 20.22 8.10
CA GLY A 556 5.59 20.89 8.18
C GLY A 556 5.87 21.58 9.52
N ARG A 557 5.08 21.29 10.57
CA ARG A 557 5.23 21.91 11.90
C ARG A 557 6.45 21.39 12.65
N GLN A 558 6.69 20.07 12.58
CA GLN A 558 7.81 19.41 13.26
C GLN A 558 8.36 18.26 12.41
N GLN A 559 9.58 17.82 12.73
CA GLN A 559 10.14 16.60 12.15
C GLN A 559 9.62 15.40 12.96
N PRO A 560 9.21 14.30 12.32
CA PRO A 560 8.56 13.18 13.02
C PRO A 560 9.54 12.41 13.95
N TRP A 561 10.81 12.34 13.51
CA TRP A 561 11.96 11.73 14.19
C TRP A 561 13.26 12.41 13.72
N ARG A 562 14.43 11.90 14.12
CA ARG A 562 15.72 12.28 13.52
C ARG A 562 15.71 11.94 12.01
N ARG A 563 16.40 12.76 11.22
CA ARG A 563 16.64 12.48 9.78
C ARG A 563 17.55 11.27 9.61
N LEU A 564 17.37 10.56 8.51
CA LEU A 564 18.27 9.49 8.08
C LEU A 564 19.60 10.10 7.59
N GLU A 565 20.68 9.79 8.30
CA GLU A 565 22.06 10.12 7.93
C GLU A 565 22.80 8.89 7.37
N ALA A 566 22.45 7.69 7.85
CA ALA A 566 22.86 6.37 7.37
C ALA A 566 21.71 5.37 7.59
N VAL A 567 21.85 4.13 7.09
CA VAL A 567 20.89 3.01 7.29
C VAL A 567 21.66 1.71 7.53
N ASP A 568 22.67 1.81 8.40
CA ASP A 568 23.65 0.76 8.62
C ASP A 568 23.13 -0.31 9.58
N LYS A 569 22.05 -0.05 10.33
CA LYS A 569 21.41 -1.01 11.24
C LYS A 569 19.91 -0.70 11.42
N LEU A 570 19.21 -1.53 12.22
CA LEU A 570 17.79 -1.31 12.53
C LEU A 570 17.60 -0.19 13.58
N GLU A 571 18.53 -0.08 14.53
CA GLU A 571 18.52 0.98 15.56
C GLU A 571 18.70 2.42 15.02
N ASP A 572 19.05 2.57 13.73
CA ASP A 572 19.05 3.87 13.04
C ASP A 572 17.62 4.34 12.68
N LEU A 573 16.63 3.46 12.79
CA LEU A 573 15.22 3.72 12.47
C LEU A 573 14.39 4.00 13.73
N ALA A 574 13.30 4.75 13.57
CA ALA A 574 12.29 4.89 14.61
C ALA A 574 11.51 3.57 14.79
N ILE A 575 11.74 2.87 15.90
CA ILE A 575 11.00 1.65 16.25
C ILE A 575 9.66 2.02 16.90
N LEU A 576 8.56 1.58 16.31
CA LEU A 576 7.19 1.89 16.77
C LEU A 576 6.59 0.64 17.43
N GLN A 577 6.66 0.56 18.75
CA GLN A 577 6.15 -0.56 19.57
C GLN A 577 5.64 -0.10 20.95
N ILE A 578 4.90 -0.97 21.64
CA ILE A 578 4.43 -0.74 23.01
C ILE A 578 5.33 -1.47 24.01
N GLY A 579 5.95 -0.72 24.91
CA GLY A 579 6.83 -1.25 25.96
C GLY A 579 8.18 -1.75 25.45
N SER A 580 8.94 -2.37 26.34
CA SER A 580 10.23 -3.02 26.04
C SER A 580 10.09 -4.44 25.47
N VAL A 581 8.86 -4.87 25.17
CA VAL A 581 8.56 -6.22 24.69
C VAL A 581 8.89 -6.32 23.20
N ALA A 582 10.13 -6.70 22.89
CA ALA A 582 10.51 -7.11 21.54
C ALA A 582 9.70 -8.37 21.15
N GLN A 583 9.01 -8.35 20.00
CA GLN A 583 8.41 -9.55 19.41
C GLN A 583 8.68 -9.65 17.91
N ARG A 584 9.01 -10.89 17.52
CA ARG A 584 9.38 -11.40 16.19
C ARG A 584 10.52 -10.67 15.46
N GLY A 585 11.65 -11.38 15.39
CA GLY A 585 12.83 -11.03 14.58
C GLY A 585 14.04 -10.58 15.40
N ALA A 586 15.17 -11.28 15.23
CA ALA A 586 16.52 -10.99 15.72
C ALA A 586 16.82 -11.10 17.24
N GLY A 587 18.03 -11.61 17.55
CA GLY A 587 18.64 -11.60 18.89
C GLY A 587 19.91 -12.46 18.99
N SER A 588 20.85 -12.10 19.87
CA SER A 588 21.97 -12.97 20.33
C SER A 588 22.70 -12.41 21.58
N ALA A 589 23.73 -13.16 22.00
CA ALA A 589 24.61 -12.89 23.13
C ALA A 589 25.33 -11.53 23.16
N VAL A 590 25.57 -10.84 22.04
CA VAL A 590 26.26 -9.52 22.07
C VAL A 590 25.45 -8.48 22.87
N ALA A 591 24.12 -8.59 22.86
CA ALA A 591 23.25 -7.76 23.67
C ALA A 591 23.32 -8.06 25.19
N LYS A 592 23.79 -9.26 25.59
CA LYS A 592 23.96 -9.61 27.01
C LYS A 592 25.17 -8.92 27.63
N ASP A 593 26.28 -8.81 26.88
CA ASP A 593 27.49 -8.14 27.39
C ASP A 593 27.36 -6.61 27.33
N ALA A 594 26.70 -6.06 26.31
CA ALA A 594 26.43 -4.62 26.21
C ALA A 594 25.56 -4.07 27.36
N LEU A 595 24.61 -4.88 27.87
CA LEU A 595 23.79 -4.53 29.04
C LEU A 595 24.50 -4.76 30.39
N ALA A 596 25.73 -5.28 30.39
CA ALA A 596 26.52 -5.54 31.60
C ALA A 596 27.67 -4.54 31.80
N SER A 597 27.88 -3.59 30.88
CA SER A 597 29.12 -2.79 30.82
C SER A 597 28.99 -1.27 30.73
N ASP A 598 27.78 -0.69 30.66
CA ASP A 598 27.57 0.77 30.76
C ASP A 598 26.69 1.12 31.98
N ALA A 599 27.30 0.99 33.16
CA ALA A 599 26.99 1.90 34.26
C ALA A 599 27.86 3.15 34.09
N ASP A 600 27.28 4.33 34.32
CA ASP A 600 27.88 5.67 34.22
C ASP A 600 28.04 6.29 32.81
N ALA A 601 26.90 6.71 32.22
CA ALA A 601 26.88 7.78 31.21
C ALA A 601 25.72 8.75 31.45
N GLU A 602 25.99 9.92 32.02
CA GLU A 602 24.98 10.95 32.29
C GLU A 602 24.55 11.73 31.03
N THR A 603 23.28 12.11 30.99
CA THR A 603 22.62 13.08 30.08
C THR A 603 22.37 12.70 28.61
N ARG A 604 21.08 12.45 28.28
CA ARG A 604 20.23 13.31 27.40
C ARG A 604 18.80 12.76 27.28
N GLU A 605 17.81 13.65 27.29
CA GLU A 605 16.39 13.32 27.34
C GLU A 605 15.80 12.88 25.99
N ILE A 606 15.11 11.72 25.96
CA ILE A 606 14.03 11.42 25.00
C ILE A 606 12.93 10.64 25.76
N PRO A 607 11.76 11.22 26.05
CA PRO A 607 10.78 10.59 26.94
C PRO A 607 9.70 9.78 26.20
N VAL A 608 9.83 8.44 26.15
CA VAL A 608 8.73 7.47 26.39
C VAL A 608 9.33 6.15 26.90
N VAL A 609 9.43 5.95 28.22
CA VAL A 609 9.69 4.63 28.83
C VAL A 609 8.97 4.51 30.20
N GLU A 610 8.58 3.28 30.56
CA GLU A 610 8.00 2.78 31.83
C GLU A 610 6.49 3.07 32.07
N THR A 611 5.63 2.05 32.04
CA THR A 611 5.60 1.01 33.08
C THR A 611 5.00 -0.34 32.63
N THR A 612 5.20 -1.37 33.46
CA THR A 612 4.97 -2.81 33.28
C THR A 612 3.51 -3.22 33.01
N LEU A 613 3.29 -4.27 32.19
CA LEU A 613 2.21 -5.28 32.33
C LEU A 613 2.30 -6.41 31.28
N GLY A 614 2.15 -7.68 31.68
CA GLY A 614 1.79 -8.81 30.80
C GLY A 614 2.89 -9.86 30.52
N GLN A 615 2.63 -11.10 30.91
CA GLN A 615 3.56 -12.25 30.85
C GLN A 615 4.03 -12.65 29.43
N THR A 616 5.27 -13.15 29.37
CA THR A 616 6.01 -13.58 28.17
C THR A 616 5.58 -14.94 27.62
N LEU A 617 5.70 -15.11 26.29
CA LEU A 617 5.79 -16.40 25.62
C LEU A 617 7.21 -16.62 25.07
N ASP A 618 7.63 -17.89 25.02
CA ASP A 618 9.01 -18.35 24.90
C ASP A 618 9.60 -18.18 23.48
N TRP A 619 10.77 -17.55 23.38
CA TRP A 619 11.52 -17.32 22.13
C TRP A 619 13.02 -17.61 22.32
N THR A 620 13.40 -18.82 22.73
CA THR A 620 14.79 -19.09 23.12
C THR A 620 15.59 -20.10 22.26
N GLU A 621 14.99 -20.87 21.34
CA GLU A 621 15.71 -21.95 20.61
C GLU A 621 15.72 -21.90 19.06
N ALA A 622 15.03 -20.96 18.40
CA ALA A 622 14.68 -21.16 16.98
C ALA A 622 15.71 -20.77 15.90
N LEU A 623 16.01 -19.47 15.69
CA LEU A 623 16.34 -19.00 14.30
C LEU A 623 17.29 -17.78 14.10
N TYR A 624 17.94 -17.21 15.12
CA TYR A 624 18.84 -16.06 14.94
C TYR A 624 20.24 -16.26 15.56
N ASP A 625 21.21 -16.57 14.71
CA ASP A 625 22.64 -16.41 14.98
C ASP A 625 23.07 -15.01 14.49
N HIS A 626 23.77 -14.22 15.32
CA HIS A 626 24.14 -12.85 14.96
C HIS A 626 25.17 -12.76 13.82
N ALA A 627 25.96 -13.81 13.59
CA ALA A 627 26.78 -13.88 12.38
C ALA A 627 25.89 -13.81 11.13
N ALA A 628 24.77 -14.54 11.14
CA ALA A 628 23.81 -14.54 10.04
C ALA A 628 23.05 -13.21 9.89
N THR A 629 22.84 -12.42 10.95
CA THR A 629 22.15 -11.12 10.83
C THR A 629 23.00 -10.11 10.03
N GLY A 630 24.29 -10.01 10.34
CA GLY A 630 25.23 -9.17 9.59
C GLY A 630 25.40 -9.64 8.15
N GLU A 631 25.47 -10.95 7.91
CA GLU A 631 25.56 -11.52 6.56
C GLU A 631 24.27 -11.33 5.74
N LYS A 632 23.09 -11.56 6.33
CA LYS A 632 21.79 -11.28 5.70
C LYS A 632 21.72 -9.81 5.28
N GLN A 633 22.06 -8.91 6.20
CA GLN A 633 22.04 -7.49 5.91
C GLN A 633 23.02 -7.12 4.78
N ALA A 634 24.26 -7.61 4.83
CA ALA A 634 25.26 -7.36 3.78
C ALA A 634 24.86 -7.96 2.41
N PHE A 635 24.15 -9.09 2.42
CA PHE A 635 23.55 -9.68 1.22
C PHE A 635 22.44 -8.77 0.64
N TRP A 636 21.55 -8.28 1.49
CA TRP A 636 20.42 -7.41 1.13
C TRP A 636 20.79 -5.95 0.86
N SER A 637 21.97 -5.48 1.27
CA SER A 637 22.51 -4.16 0.88
C SER A 637 23.51 -4.24 -0.28
N GLY A 638 23.93 -5.45 -0.67
CA GLY A 638 24.89 -5.70 -1.75
C GLY A 638 24.29 -6.42 -2.96
N ASN A 639 25.09 -7.27 -3.61
CA ASN A 639 24.70 -7.97 -4.84
C ASN A 639 23.50 -8.92 -4.68
N GLY A 640 23.16 -9.36 -3.46
CA GLY A 640 21.99 -10.19 -3.21
C GLY A 640 20.69 -9.47 -3.60
N PHE A 641 20.59 -8.18 -3.28
CA PHE A 641 19.47 -7.33 -3.70
C PHE A 641 19.37 -7.20 -5.22
N ALA A 642 20.49 -6.92 -5.90
CA ALA A 642 20.53 -6.86 -7.36
C ALA A 642 20.09 -8.21 -7.99
N ASN A 643 20.52 -9.34 -7.42
CA ASN A 643 20.11 -10.67 -7.85
C ASN A 643 18.63 -10.97 -7.56
N VAL A 644 18.02 -10.34 -6.56
CA VAL A 644 16.57 -10.40 -6.32
C VAL A 644 15.78 -9.60 -7.35
N LEU A 645 16.34 -8.50 -7.85
CA LEU A 645 15.79 -7.86 -9.05
C LEU A 645 15.86 -8.82 -10.26
N LEU A 646 16.96 -9.57 -10.44
CA LEU A 646 17.02 -10.61 -11.49
C LEU A 646 15.98 -11.71 -11.30
N HIS A 647 15.66 -12.09 -10.07
CA HIS A 647 14.69 -13.15 -9.77
C HIS A 647 13.26 -12.79 -10.12
N TYR A 648 12.77 -11.68 -9.57
CA TYR A 648 11.38 -11.29 -9.79
C TYR A 648 11.19 -10.57 -11.13
N TYR A 649 12.25 -9.96 -11.68
CA TYR A 649 12.16 -8.99 -12.78
C TYR A 649 13.08 -9.26 -13.99
N GLY A 650 13.86 -10.35 -13.99
CA GLY A 650 14.69 -10.78 -15.12
C GLY A 650 16.01 -10.02 -15.27
N ASP A 651 16.83 -10.42 -16.25
CA ASP A 651 18.14 -9.77 -16.47
C ASP A 651 17.99 -8.32 -16.95
N ALA A 652 18.26 -7.40 -16.02
CA ALA A 652 18.21 -5.97 -16.24
C ALA A 652 19.16 -5.49 -17.35
N ASN A 653 20.24 -6.21 -17.64
CA ASN A 653 21.22 -5.84 -18.67
C ASN A 653 20.85 -6.31 -20.08
N GLN A 654 19.72 -6.99 -20.25
CA GLN A 654 19.32 -7.53 -21.56
C GLN A 654 18.11 -6.79 -22.15
N PRO A 655 18.21 -6.33 -23.41
CA PRO A 655 17.06 -5.76 -24.10
C PRO A 655 16.01 -6.85 -24.32
N PHE A 656 14.75 -6.53 -24.02
CA PHE A 656 13.63 -7.42 -24.29
C PHE A 656 13.39 -7.53 -25.80
N GLU A 657 13.59 -8.72 -26.36
CA GLU A 657 13.22 -9.01 -27.75
C GLU A 657 11.68 -9.09 -27.89
N PRO A 658 11.10 -8.52 -28.98
CA PRO A 658 9.66 -8.37 -29.17
C PRO A 658 8.95 -9.65 -29.61
#